data_AF-A0AA36M8H5-F1
#
_entry.id   AF-A0AA36M8H5-F1
#
_cell.length_a   1.000
_cell.length_b   1.000
_cell.length_c   1.000
_cell.angle_alpha   90.00
_cell.angle_beta   90.00
_cell.angle_gamma   90.00
#
_symmetry.space_group_name_H-M   'P 1'
#
loop_
_entity.id
_entity.type
_entity.pdbx_description
1 polymer ?
#
loop_
_entity_poly.entity_id
_entity_poly.type
_entity_poly.pdbx_seq_one_letter_code
_entity_poly.pdbx_strand_id
1 'polypeptide(L)'
;MLSVSDSVLRDGDAPFEEPSPSIETVTVRKDLSAISVARASYVKHRFITRRSDNIVRYDGSSPDVETVFSPRYRELRCEREMKRLQAQQSETEEQLVRVESELRDSKCKVESLTEEITTKKARIRDMEVNEKLYQRSQEEMETKITLMSKQLEQLQRHYEIQKERLIAYKASEEKWEAKKAELDEALYTKNNAVVLLQRELRDVKDELSTSWENAKNAEHDISRMQKEIEELRRNAEIERKEYKASVEDWRNRLENALAENLATCAADVERNAIMALEMREKTDEKSYFEYIGVGEHEIKDHQLELEESIDNFSTELQYKELDSDLADGQYTITQLRCRIKALDDDNKRLEVEKEQIENRLERKTKFLKEALMIMNCLNHEVSALKSQYCDLVEENISEEESALNPHFLHLMALVEAYCRQFEQLELRTNDNEHTLHGQDADLAETISDLQYRLFAADQRQAAYEKERQEYEVCIKRLKDTNVAALNEVAQLKEQILHFLEKESKSKEQMEALSADIDELKNQLITKSDQVNHLTEALKDSLSANVNHAEMLANVRNKFVEKLESAKFREALQSRKCDEIHMKLLKKEDELKELQYRLTNYKAAVKNNPSKALRLFKTGRVVEVSPAHCRDLPHESPLKNFETTKGELHARRDNARELLDSTSIHKICRHSKMTIND
;
A
#
# COMPACT_ATOMS: atom_id res chain seq x y z
N MET A 1 38.15 17.07 4.81
CA MET A 1 38.94 17.65 3.69
C MET A 1 38.09 18.69 2.97
N LEU A 2 38.66 19.48 2.06
CA LEU A 2 38.02 20.67 1.46
C LEU A 2 37.67 20.47 -0.03
N SER A 3 36.42 20.80 -0.40
CA SER A 3 35.93 21.12 -1.75
C SER A 3 34.39 21.31 -1.63
N VAL A 4 33.72 22.45 -1.83
CA VAL A 4 33.94 23.68 -2.65
C VAL A 4 33.68 23.48 -4.15
N SER A 5 32.51 23.98 -4.57
CA SER A 5 32.07 24.54 -5.87
C SER A 5 32.25 23.76 -7.18
N ASP A 6 31.15 23.59 -7.91
CA ASP A 6 30.78 24.39 -9.12
C ASP A 6 29.28 24.10 -9.41
N SER A 7 28.34 25.04 -9.60
CA SER A 7 28.21 26.27 -10.42
C SER A 7 27.54 26.05 -11.78
N VAL A 8 26.22 26.29 -11.87
CA VAL A 8 25.49 26.43 -13.14
C VAL A 8 24.54 27.63 -13.06
N LEU A 9 24.87 28.66 -13.84
CA LEU A 9 23.96 29.68 -14.37
C LEU A 9 23.69 29.30 -15.85
N ARG A 10 22.66 29.78 -16.58
CA ARG A 10 21.59 30.78 -16.32
C ARG A 10 20.26 30.13 -16.82
N ASP A 11 19.14 30.76 -17.21
CA ASP A 11 18.74 32.15 -17.49
C ASP A 11 17.23 32.34 -17.21
N GLY A 12 16.71 33.57 -17.29
CA GLY A 12 15.29 33.87 -17.13
C GLY A 12 14.92 35.30 -16.71
N ASP A 13 15.62 36.34 -17.21
CA ASP A 13 15.33 37.73 -16.81
C ASP A 13 13.97 38.26 -17.32
N ALA A 14 13.18 38.86 -16.43
CA ALA A 14 12.19 39.89 -16.74
C ALA A 14 12.08 40.86 -15.53
N PRO A 15 12.34 42.18 -15.69
CA PRO A 15 12.47 43.09 -14.56
C PRO A 15 11.15 43.69 -14.07
N PHE A 16 11.10 44.04 -12.79
CA PHE A 16 10.06 44.90 -12.21
C PHE A 16 10.19 46.35 -12.72
N GLU A 17 9.07 47.02 -12.96
CA GLU A 17 9.02 48.48 -13.13
C GLU A 17 8.98 49.16 -11.74
N GLU A 18 10.08 49.80 -11.33
CA GLU A 18 10.05 50.77 -10.23
C GLU A 18 9.78 52.19 -10.75
N PRO A 19 8.69 52.86 -10.34
CA PRO A 19 8.44 54.25 -10.73
C PRO A 19 9.31 55.21 -9.92
N SER A 20 10.36 55.76 -10.55
CA SER A 20 11.18 56.83 -9.97
C SER A 20 10.41 58.15 -9.86
N PRO A 21 10.30 58.78 -8.67
CA PRO A 21 9.90 60.17 -8.54
C PRO A 21 11.12 61.08 -8.77
N SER A 22 11.31 61.55 -10.01
CA SER A 22 12.33 62.55 -10.33
C SER A 22 12.00 63.90 -9.69
N ILE A 23 12.56 64.18 -8.52
CA ILE A 23 12.44 65.48 -7.87
C ILE A 23 13.29 66.50 -8.64
N GLU A 24 12.67 67.19 -9.60
CA GLU A 24 13.25 68.40 -10.17
C GLU A 24 13.38 69.47 -9.07
N THR A 25 14.61 69.76 -8.68
CA THR A 25 14.90 70.89 -7.79
C THR A 25 14.68 72.19 -8.55
N VAL A 26 13.46 72.72 -8.52
CA VAL A 26 13.11 74.01 -9.13
C VAL A 26 13.91 75.12 -8.47
N THR A 27 15.01 75.53 -9.11
CA THR A 27 15.88 76.62 -8.64
C THR A 27 15.19 77.97 -8.86
N VAL A 28 14.25 78.33 -7.99
CA VAL A 28 13.65 79.66 -7.96
C VAL A 28 14.75 80.68 -7.64
N ARG A 29 15.08 81.55 -8.61
CA ARG A 29 16.05 82.63 -8.42
C ARG A 29 15.54 83.60 -7.35
N LYS A 30 16.33 83.80 -6.29
CA LYS A 30 16.13 84.90 -5.35
C LYS A 30 16.69 86.20 -5.92
N ASP A 31 15.98 86.78 -6.89
CA ASP A 31 16.27 88.14 -7.38
C ASP A 31 15.73 89.20 -6.37
N LEU A 32 16.28 89.18 -5.15
CA LEU A 32 15.92 90.10 -4.07
C LEU A 32 16.84 91.34 -4.03
N SER A 33 16.34 92.42 -4.63
CA SER A 33 16.50 93.82 -4.21
C SER A 33 17.72 94.18 -3.33
N ALA A 34 18.83 94.58 -3.98
CA ALA A 34 20.00 95.16 -3.32
C ALA A 34 19.91 96.70 -3.24
N ILE A 35 18.84 97.25 -2.65
CA ILE A 35 18.72 98.70 -2.42
C ILE A 35 19.75 99.15 -1.38
N SER A 36 20.79 99.84 -1.84
CA SER A 36 21.95 100.20 -1.02
C SER A 36 21.66 101.40 -0.11
N VAL A 37 21.81 101.21 1.20
CA VAL A 37 21.62 102.26 2.21
C VAL A 37 22.78 103.26 2.19
N ALA A 38 22.57 104.41 1.55
CA ALA A 38 23.51 105.53 1.54
C ALA A 38 23.52 106.28 2.88
N ARG A 39 24.23 105.74 3.89
CA ARG A 39 24.57 106.49 5.12
C ARG A 39 25.77 107.41 4.90
N ALA A 40 25.69 108.63 5.44
CA ALA A 40 26.70 109.66 5.25
C ALA A 40 28.04 109.37 5.95
N SER A 41 29.12 109.93 5.40
CA SER A 41 30.37 110.17 6.10
C SER A 41 30.70 111.68 6.11
N TYR A 42 31.59 112.10 7.01
CA TYR A 42 31.77 113.49 7.44
C TYR A 42 33.23 113.95 7.20
N VAL A 43 33.52 115.24 7.41
CA VAL A 43 34.86 115.86 7.58
C VAL A 43 35.62 116.43 6.34
N LYS A 44 35.62 117.77 6.25
CA LYS A 44 36.70 118.74 5.90
C LYS A 44 37.73 118.43 4.78
N HIS A 45 37.97 119.44 3.91
CA HIS A 45 39.19 120.29 4.04
C HIS A 45 39.22 121.63 3.24
N ARG A 46 39.64 122.70 3.95
CA ARG A 46 40.45 123.91 3.58
C ARG A 46 40.16 124.84 2.36
N PHE A 47 39.84 126.11 2.69
CA PHE A 47 40.54 127.38 2.36
C PHE A 47 41.09 127.69 0.94
N ILE A 48 40.53 128.73 0.27
CA ILE A 48 41.22 129.82 -0.51
C ILE A 48 40.30 131.08 -0.48
N THR A 49 40.49 132.10 0.38
CA THR A 49 41.20 133.40 0.21
C THR A 49 40.93 134.27 -1.05
N ARG A 50 40.22 135.40 -0.84
CA ARG A 50 40.31 136.77 -1.46
C ARG A 50 39.06 137.53 -1.00
N ARG A 51 39.04 138.77 -0.47
CA ARG A 51 39.99 139.89 -0.32
C ARG A 51 40.27 140.73 -1.58
N SER A 52 39.38 141.71 -1.78
CA SER A 52 39.60 143.05 -2.35
C SER A 52 38.41 143.89 -1.86
N ASP A 53 38.53 144.87 -0.95
CA ASP A 53 39.35 146.09 -1.04
C ASP A 53 39.10 146.84 -2.35
N ASN A 54 38.27 147.89 -2.31
CA ASN A 54 38.34 149.01 -3.25
C ASN A 54 37.81 150.30 -2.57
N ILE A 55 38.72 151.22 -2.28
CA ILE A 55 38.47 152.50 -1.61
C ILE A 55 38.74 153.63 -2.60
N VAL A 56 37.71 154.41 -2.93
CA VAL A 56 37.76 155.69 -3.68
C VAL A 56 36.72 156.59 -3.01
N ARG A 57 37.01 157.60 -2.18
CA ARG A 57 38.21 158.42 -1.88
C ARG A 57 38.55 159.49 -2.94
N TYR A 58 38.44 160.76 -2.51
CA TYR A 58 38.87 162.00 -3.21
C TYR A 58 38.09 162.27 -4.52
N ASP A 59 37.93 163.49 -5.01
CA ASP A 59 38.30 164.85 -4.52
C ASP A 59 37.09 165.79 -4.75
N GLY A 60 37.02 167.06 -4.38
CA GLY A 60 38.07 168.03 -4.03
C GLY A 60 37.98 169.27 -4.91
N SER A 61 37.01 170.14 -4.64
CA SER A 61 36.86 171.41 -5.37
C SER A 61 36.22 172.51 -4.50
N SER A 62 36.99 173.01 -3.54
CA SER A 62 36.95 174.45 -3.25
C SER A 62 37.83 175.15 -4.30
N PRO A 63 37.36 176.25 -4.90
CA PRO A 63 37.85 177.57 -4.48
C PRO A 63 36.85 178.31 -3.55
N ASP A 64 37.15 179.38 -2.80
CA ASP A 64 38.05 180.57 -3.00
C ASP A 64 37.49 181.56 -4.06
N VAL A 65 37.31 182.87 -3.83
CA VAL A 65 37.59 183.74 -2.66
C VAL A 65 36.50 184.83 -2.52
N GLU A 66 36.40 185.43 -1.32
CA GLU A 66 36.07 186.85 -1.02
C GLU A 66 34.73 187.54 -1.40
N THR A 67 34.15 188.20 -0.37
CA THR A 67 33.07 189.23 -0.39
C THR A 67 31.66 188.74 -0.84
N VAL A 68 30.53 189.29 -0.37
CA VAL A 68 30.20 190.46 0.48
C VAL A 68 29.29 190.03 1.64
N PHE A 69 29.31 190.76 2.77
CA PHE A 69 28.43 190.51 3.92
C PHE A 69 26.92 190.68 3.60
N SER A 70 26.12 189.61 3.71
CA SER A 70 24.65 189.70 3.80
C SER A 70 24.02 188.46 4.45
N PRO A 71 23.19 188.58 5.51
CA PRO A 71 22.60 187.42 6.20
C PRO A 71 21.71 186.53 5.31
N ARG A 72 20.99 187.13 4.36
CA ARG A 72 19.86 186.52 3.63
C ARG A 72 20.24 185.37 2.69
N TYR A 73 21.53 185.16 2.41
CA TYR A 73 22.00 184.08 1.53
C TYR A 73 22.30 182.77 2.29
N ARG A 74 22.51 182.82 3.63
CA ARG A 74 22.69 181.60 4.43
C ARG A 74 21.41 180.76 4.46
N GLU A 75 20.27 181.42 4.70
CA GLU A 75 18.95 180.78 4.76
C GLU A 75 18.65 180.00 3.47
N LEU A 76 18.79 180.63 2.30
CA LEU A 76 18.55 180.01 0.98
C LEU A 76 19.54 178.91 0.57
N ARG A 77 20.68 178.76 1.26
CA ARG A 77 21.56 177.60 1.13
C ARG A 77 21.12 176.49 2.07
N CYS A 78 20.96 176.80 3.36
CA CYS A 78 20.46 175.85 4.36
C CYS A 78 19.10 175.27 3.96
N GLU A 79 18.21 176.04 3.33
CA GLU A 79 16.90 175.58 2.86
C GLU A 79 17.02 174.60 1.68
N ARG A 80 17.95 174.83 0.73
CA ARG A 80 18.21 173.89 -0.38
C ARG A 80 18.92 172.63 0.09
N GLU A 81 19.80 172.76 1.08
CA GLU A 81 20.52 171.65 1.71
C GLU A 81 19.57 170.80 2.57
N MET A 82 18.69 171.43 3.36
CA MET A 82 17.54 170.81 4.03
C MET A 82 16.62 170.09 3.05
N LYS A 83 16.21 170.73 1.94
CA LYS A 83 15.33 170.09 0.95
C LYS A 83 15.98 168.90 0.25
N ARG A 84 17.30 168.94 0.01
CA ARG A 84 18.06 167.76 -0.46
C ARG A 84 18.10 166.66 0.60
N LEU A 85 18.40 166.99 1.86
CA LEU A 85 18.44 166.02 2.95
C LEU A 85 17.07 165.41 3.25
N GLN A 86 15.98 166.19 3.15
CA GLN A 86 14.60 165.69 3.24
C GLN A 86 14.25 164.79 2.06
N ALA A 87 14.62 165.15 0.83
CA ALA A 87 14.39 164.29 -0.34
C ALA A 87 15.17 162.96 -0.22
N GLN A 88 16.43 163.03 0.21
CA GLN A 88 17.27 161.86 0.44
C GLN A 88 16.77 161.01 1.62
N GLN A 89 16.26 161.65 2.69
CA GLN A 89 15.57 160.97 3.78
C GLN A 89 14.34 160.23 3.26
N SER A 90 13.43 160.90 2.53
CA SER A 90 12.23 160.26 1.98
C SER A 90 12.58 159.14 0.99
N GLU A 91 13.65 159.28 0.20
CA GLU A 91 14.12 158.20 -0.68
C GLU A 91 14.61 156.99 0.15
N THR A 92 15.39 157.22 1.22
CA THR A 92 15.81 156.13 2.12
C THR A 92 14.65 155.53 2.92
N GLU A 93 13.62 156.30 3.26
CA GLU A 93 12.40 155.82 3.91
C GLU A 93 11.56 154.97 2.93
N GLU A 94 11.38 155.39 1.68
CA GLU A 94 10.74 154.53 0.67
C GLU A 94 11.58 153.29 0.34
N GLN A 95 12.91 153.37 0.33
CA GLN A 95 13.78 152.20 0.17
C GLN A 95 13.66 151.25 1.36
N LEU A 96 13.60 151.78 2.60
CA LEU A 96 13.33 151.00 3.81
C LEU A 96 11.97 150.31 3.71
N VAL A 97 10.90 151.04 3.38
CA VAL A 97 9.53 150.48 3.24
C VAL A 97 9.47 149.42 2.15
N ARG A 98 10.18 149.58 1.03
CA ARG A 98 10.34 148.54 -0.01
C ARG A 98 11.01 147.29 0.55
N VAL A 99 12.19 147.43 1.17
CA VAL A 99 12.92 146.31 1.79
C VAL A 99 12.11 145.66 2.92
N GLU A 100 11.33 146.41 3.69
CA GLU A 100 10.41 145.87 4.70
C GLU A 100 9.20 145.14 4.08
N SER A 101 8.73 145.52 2.90
CA SER A 101 7.72 144.74 2.16
C SER A 101 8.32 143.45 1.60
N GLU A 102 9.48 143.52 0.94
CA GLU A 102 10.20 142.34 0.43
C GLU A 102 10.58 141.36 1.56
N LEU A 103 10.99 141.88 2.72
CA LEU A 103 11.29 141.09 3.91
C LEU A 103 10.03 140.44 4.51
N ARG A 104 8.88 141.13 4.49
CA ARG A 104 7.59 140.55 4.91
C ARG A 104 7.14 139.45 3.95
N ASP A 105 7.17 139.69 2.64
CA ASP A 105 6.79 138.71 1.63
C ASP A 105 7.73 137.48 1.66
N SER A 106 9.04 137.72 1.79
CA SER A 106 10.04 136.67 1.97
C SER A 106 9.81 135.90 3.28
N LYS A 107 9.46 136.57 4.38
CA LYS A 107 9.13 135.92 5.66
C LYS A 107 7.89 135.03 5.53
N CYS A 108 6.78 135.56 5.02
CA CYS A 108 5.54 134.80 4.80
C CYS A 108 5.77 133.60 3.86
N LYS A 109 6.67 133.74 2.87
CA LYS A 109 7.07 132.64 1.98
C LYS A 109 7.94 131.58 2.67
N VAL A 110 8.81 131.98 3.59
CA VAL A 110 9.58 131.05 4.45
C VAL A 110 8.67 130.33 5.45
N GLU A 111 7.69 131.02 6.03
CA GLU A 111 6.68 130.43 6.92
C GLU A 111 5.83 129.40 6.15
N SER A 112 5.30 129.75 4.97
CA SER A 112 4.56 128.84 4.09
C SER A 112 5.39 127.62 3.64
N LEU A 113 6.66 127.80 3.26
CA LEU A 113 7.55 126.68 2.94
C LEU A 113 7.89 125.81 4.17
N THR A 114 7.91 126.39 5.37
CA THR A 114 8.11 125.64 6.61
C THR A 114 6.89 124.77 6.93
N GLU A 115 5.66 125.28 6.72
CA GLU A 115 4.42 124.51 6.81
C GLU A 115 4.34 123.40 5.75
N GLU A 116 4.78 123.67 4.52
CA GLU A 116 4.87 122.63 3.48
C GLU A 116 5.90 121.54 3.86
N ILE A 117 7.00 121.91 4.52
CA ILE A 117 8.00 120.97 5.03
C ILE A 117 7.48 120.16 6.23
N THR A 118 6.73 120.75 7.17
CA THR A 118 6.17 120.00 8.32
C THR A 118 5.06 119.05 7.89
N THR A 119 4.17 119.46 6.98
CA THR A 119 3.12 118.60 6.40
C THR A 119 3.70 117.46 5.56
N LYS A 120 4.72 117.71 4.72
CA LYS A 120 5.45 116.65 4.01
C LYS A 120 6.15 115.68 4.99
N LYS A 121 6.76 116.18 6.08
CA LYS A 121 7.36 115.34 7.13
C LYS A 121 6.35 114.55 7.98
N ALA A 122 5.11 115.02 8.11
CA ALA A 122 4.03 114.21 8.68
C ALA A 122 3.72 113.05 7.73
N ARG A 123 3.35 113.35 6.48
CA ARG A 123 3.01 112.36 5.45
C ARG A 123 4.09 111.30 5.24
N ILE A 124 5.37 111.65 5.28
CA ILE A 124 6.47 110.67 5.20
C ILE A 124 6.43 109.69 6.37
N ARG A 125 6.28 110.16 7.61
CA ARG A 125 6.19 109.29 8.80
C ARG A 125 4.93 108.43 8.77
N ASP A 126 3.81 108.94 8.26
CA ASP A 126 2.57 108.17 8.11
C ASP A 126 2.75 107.03 7.09
N MET A 127 3.46 107.30 5.98
CA MET A 127 3.83 106.26 5.00
C MET A 127 4.83 105.25 5.58
N GLU A 128 5.84 105.69 6.34
CA GLU A 128 6.79 104.81 7.05
C GLU A 128 6.12 103.94 8.13
N VAL A 129 4.98 104.36 8.69
CA VAL A 129 4.18 103.55 9.62
C VAL A 129 3.33 102.54 8.85
N ASN A 130 2.68 102.96 7.76
CA ASN A 130 1.89 102.07 6.91
C ASN A 130 2.74 100.98 6.26
N GLU A 131 3.94 101.31 5.75
CA GLU A 131 4.93 100.35 5.23
C GLU A 131 5.25 99.26 6.26
N LYS A 132 5.48 99.64 7.52
CA LYS A 132 5.74 98.70 8.63
C LYS A 132 4.51 97.87 9.03
N LEU A 133 3.30 98.34 8.77
CA LEU A 133 2.06 97.55 8.95
C LEU A 133 1.89 96.53 7.83
N TYR A 134 2.11 96.93 6.57
CA TYR A 134 2.09 96.01 5.43
C TYR A 134 3.18 94.94 5.54
N GLN A 135 4.39 95.31 5.95
CA GLN A 135 5.50 94.36 6.16
C GLN A 135 5.15 93.28 7.20
N ARG A 136 4.58 93.66 8.36
CA ARG A 136 4.11 92.66 9.35
C ARG A 136 2.98 91.81 8.80
N SER A 137 2.03 92.40 8.08
CA SER A 137 0.92 91.64 7.49
C SER A 137 1.42 90.62 6.46
N GLN A 138 2.48 90.96 5.70
CA GLN A 138 3.17 90.02 4.83
C GLN A 138 3.87 88.91 5.62
N GLU A 139 4.63 89.24 6.68
CA GLU A 139 5.30 88.26 7.54
C GLU A 139 4.31 87.30 8.24
N GLU A 140 3.13 87.80 8.65
CA GLU A 140 2.02 87.02 9.19
C GLU A 140 1.41 86.08 8.12
N MET A 141 1.29 86.52 6.87
CA MET A 141 0.84 85.68 5.76
C MET A 141 1.89 84.62 5.37
N GLU A 142 3.18 84.99 5.29
CA GLU A 142 4.27 84.05 4.98
C GLU A 142 4.41 82.98 6.07
N THR A 143 4.37 83.35 7.35
CA THR A 143 4.37 82.38 8.45
C THR A 143 3.15 81.46 8.40
N LYS A 144 1.95 81.98 8.12
CA LYS A 144 0.74 81.17 7.91
C LYS A 144 0.88 80.21 6.72
N ILE A 145 1.45 80.65 5.59
CA ILE A 145 1.70 79.80 4.41
C ILE A 145 2.67 78.66 4.76
N THR A 146 3.78 78.94 5.46
CA THR A 146 4.74 77.89 5.85
C THR A 146 4.15 76.90 6.87
N LEU A 147 3.22 77.33 7.73
CA LEU A 147 2.47 76.44 8.62
C LEU A 147 1.53 75.52 7.83
N MET A 148 0.73 76.09 6.92
CA MET A 148 -0.20 75.31 6.08
C MET A 148 0.55 74.33 5.16
N SER A 149 1.72 74.72 4.63
CA SER A 149 2.56 73.83 3.83
C SER A 149 3.04 72.61 4.64
N LYS A 150 3.49 72.82 5.88
CA LYS A 150 3.88 71.72 6.78
C LYS A 150 2.71 70.80 7.15
N GLN A 151 1.50 71.35 7.32
CA GLN A 151 0.29 70.56 7.55
C GLN A 151 -0.09 69.72 6.33
N LEU A 152 0.04 70.26 5.11
CA LEU A 152 -0.17 69.52 3.86
C LEU A 152 0.86 68.40 3.68
N GLU A 153 2.15 68.65 3.94
CA GLU A 153 3.17 67.60 3.94
C GLU A 153 2.89 66.47 4.95
N GLN A 154 2.39 66.81 6.15
CA GLN A 154 2.02 65.82 7.16
C GLN A 154 0.83 64.97 6.70
N LEU A 155 -0.21 65.59 6.13
CA LEU A 155 -1.36 64.88 5.57
C LEU A 155 -0.97 63.99 4.38
N GLN A 156 -0.06 64.46 3.51
CA GLN A 156 0.46 63.65 2.41
C GLN A 156 1.21 62.41 2.92
N ARG A 157 2.13 62.56 3.88
CA ARG A 157 2.85 61.43 4.49
C ARG A 157 1.89 60.43 5.15
N HIS A 158 0.83 60.91 5.81
CA HIS A 158 -0.20 60.04 6.38
C HIS A 158 -0.99 59.27 5.30
N TYR A 159 -1.33 59.92 4.18
CA TYR A 159 -1.96 59.27 3.03
C TYR A 159 -1.05 58.21 2.38
N GLU A 160 0.24 58.50 2.22
CA GLU A 160 1.25 57.57 1.70
C GLU A 160 1.38 56.33 2.59
N ILE A 161 1.50 56.52 3.92
CA ILE A 161 1.53 55.41 4.90
C ILE A 161 0.23 54.58 4.88
N GLN A 162 -0.94 55.21 4.69
CA GLN A 162 -2.22 54.48 4.55
C GLN A 162 -2.27 53.68 3.24
N LYS A 163 -1.77 54.23 2.14
CA LYS A 163 -1.67 53.56 0.83
C LYS A 163 -0.74 52.34 0.90
N GLU A 164 0.43 52.47 1.53
CA GLU A 164 1.37 51.36 1.76
C GLU A 164 0.73 50.24 2.60
N ARG A 165 0.06 50.60 3.70
CA ARG A 165 -0.68 49.62 4.53
C ARG A 165 -1.74 48.89 3.73
N LEU A 166 -2.51 49.59 2.89
CA LEU A 166 -3.53 48.98 2.04
C LEU A 166 -2.94 48.00 1.01
N ILE A 167 -1.77 48.33 0.43
CA ILE A 167 -1.03 47.43 -0.46
C ILE A 167 -0.55 46.19 0.30
N ALA A 168 0.01 46.37 1.51
CA ALA A 168 0.44 45.26 2.35
C ALA A 168 -0.71 44.33 2.78
N TYR A 169 -1.90 44.89 3.08
CA TYR A 169 -3.10 44.09 3.36
C TYR A 169 -3.54 43.27 2.14
N LYS A 170 -3.63 43.86 0.95
CA LYS A 170 -3.97 43.13 -0.29
C LYS A 170 -2.97 42.01 -0.60
N ALA A 171 -1.67 42.29 -0.50
CA ALA A 171 -0.63 41.28 -0.68
C ALA A 171 -0.60 40.20 0.43
N SER A 172 -1.36 40.37 1.52
CA SER A 172 -1.62 39.33 2.52
C SER A 172 -2.91 38.55 2.24
N GLU A 173 -3.95 39.23 1.76
CA GLU A 173 -5.23 38.67 1.31
C GLU A 173 -5.03 37.69 0.13
N GLU A 174 -4.27 38.10 -0.89
CA GLU A 174 -3.86 37.26 -2.02
C GLU A 174 -3.14 35.98 -1.57
N LYS A 175 -2.29 36.06 -0.54
CA LYS A 175 -1.58 34.89 0.03
C LYS A 175 -2.50 33.98 0.82
N TRP A 176 -3.52 34.52 1.49
CA TRP A 176 -4.53 33.71 2.18
C TRP A 176 -5.45 32.99 1.19
N GLU A 177 -5.88 33.65 0.12
CA GLU A 177 -6.67 33.02 -0.94
C GLU A 177 -5.87 31.97 -1.73
N ALA A 178 -4.59 32.22 -2.04
CA ALA A 178 -3.71 31.22 -2.63
C ALA A 178 -3.57 29.98 -1.73
N LYS A 179 -3.27 30.17 -0.44
CA LYS A 179 -3.17 29.08 0.54
C LYS A 179 -4.49 28.33 0.77
N LYS A 180 -5.62 29.01 0.62
CA LYS A 180 -6.96 28.41 0.67
C LYS A 180 -7.20 27.51 -0.54
N ALA A 181 -6.85 27.96 -1.75
CA ALA A 181 -6.89 27.13 -2.95
C ALA A 181 -5.98 25.88 -2.86
N GLU A 182 -4.75 26.03 -2.33
CA GLU A 182 -3.85 24.90 -2.03
C GLU A 182 -4.50 23.87 -1.08
N LEU A 183 -5.20 24.35 -0.05
CA LEU A 183 -5.89 23.48 0.91
C LEU A 183 -7.14 22.82 0.31
N ASP A 184 -7.90 23.51 -0.54
CA ASP A 184 -9.05 22.94 -1.23
C ASP A 184 -8.64 21.85 -2.24
N GLU A 185 -7.52 22.04 -2.96
CA GLU A 185 -6.94 20.99 -3.83
C GLU A 185 -6.39 19.81 -3.01
N ALA A 186 -5.75 20.07 -1.86
CA ALA A 186 -5.31 19.03 -0.94
C ALA A 186 -6.50 18.24 -0.35
N LEU A 187 -7.62 18.89 -0.03
CA LEU A 187 -8.85 18.22 0.40
C LEU A 187 -9.49 17.41 -0.73
N TYR A 188 -9.54 17.95 -1.95
CA TYR A 188 -10.08 17.24 -3.12
C TYR A 188 -9.29 15.96 -3.45
N THR A 189 -7.95 16.05 -3.47
CA THR A 189 -7.08 14.89 -3.71
C THR A 189 -7.17 13.85 -2.59
N LYS A 190 -7.29 14.26 -1.32
CA LYS A 190 -7.55 13.34 -0.19
C LYS A 190 -8.92 12.69 -0.26
N ASN A 191 -9.97 13.43 -0.64
CA ASN A 191 -11.31 12.86 -0.84
C ASN A 191 -11.32 11.79 -1.94
N ASN A 192 -10.64 12.04 -3.07
CA ASN A 192 -10.51 11.06 -4.14
C ASN A 192 -9.77 9.78 -3.68
N ALA A 193 -8.71 9.93 -2.87
CA ALA A 193 -8.01 8.78 -2.27
C ALA A 193 -8.92 7.98 -1.30
N VAL A 194 -9.77 8.65 -0.51
CA VAL A 194 -10.76 7.98 0.35
C VAL A 194 -11.80 7.21 -0.49
N VAL A 195 -12.26 7.76 -1.62
CA VAL A 195 -13.20 7.07 -2.52
C VAL A 195 -12.59 5.80 -3.14
N LEU A 196 -11.28 5.82 -3.46
CA LEU A 196 -10.55 4.64 -3.93
C LEU A 196 -10.42 3.57 -2.83
N LEU A 197 -9.98 3.95 -1.63
CA LEU A 197 -9.89 3.03 -0.49
C LEU A 197 -11.26 2.45 -0.10
N GLN A 198 -12.34 3.23 -0.20
CA GLN A 198 -13.71 2.75 -0.01
C GLN A 198 -14.17 1.78 -1.11
N ARG A 199 -13.56 1.79 -2.29
CA ARG A 199 -13.80 0.78 -3.34
C ARG A 199 -13.02 -0.48 -3.03
N GLU A 200 -11.71 -0.38 -2.81
CA GLU A 200 -10.84 -1.52 -2.46
C GLU A 200 -11.38 -2.30 -1.24
N LEU A 201 -11.87 -1.60 -0.21
CA LEU A 201 -12.47 -2.22 0.98
C LEU A 201 -13.81 -2.93 0.71
N ARG A 202 -14.54 -2.58 -0.37
CA ARG A 202 -15.70 -3.34 -0.84
C ARG A 202 -15.25 -4.56 -1.63
N ASP A 203 -14.32 -4.37 -2.56
CA ASP A 203 -13.80 -5.44 -3.42
C ASP A 203 -13.20 -6.58 -2.55
N VAL A 204 -12.37 -6.26 -1.54
CA VAL A 204 -11.82 -7.20 -0.54
C VAL A 204 -12.90 -7.85 0.34
N LYS A 205 -14.00 -7.14 0.64
CA LYS A 205 -15.11 -7.70 1.43
C LYS A 205 -15.90 -8.74 0.62
N ASP A 206 -16.08 -8.50 -0.67
CA ASP A 206 -16.80 -9.42 -1.56
C ASP A 206 -15.93 -10.65 -1.90
N GLU A 207 -14.61 -10.48 -2.02
CA GLU A 207 -13.63 -11.58 -2.03
C GLU A 207 -13.68 -12.42 -0.73
N LEU A 208 -13.64 -11.78 0.44
CA LEU A 208 -13.73 -12.47 1.74
C LEU A 208 -15.06 -13.23 1.89
N SER A 209 -16.16 -12.64 1.45
CA SER A 209 -17.48 -13.27 1.45
C SER A 209 -17.52 -14.51 0.55
N THR A 210 -16.88 -14.43 -0.62
CA THR A 210 -16.72 -15.55 -1.56
C THR A 210 -15.84 -16.65 -0.97
N SER A 211 -14.71 -16.29 -0.34
CA SER A 211 -13.81 -17.22 0.33
C SER A 211 -14.48 -17.93 1.51
N TRP A 212 -15.34 -17.25 2.26
CA TRP A 212 -16.08 -17.83 3.38
C TRP A 212 -17.13 -18.86 2.91
N GLU A 213 -17.91 -18.54 1.86
CA GLU A 213 -18.88 -19.49 1.31
C GLU A 213 -18.16 -20.70 0.66
N ASN A 214 -17.00 -20.51 0.04
CA ASN A 214 -16.16 -21.60 -0.45
C ASN A 214 -15.64 -22.51 0.68
N ALA A 215 -15.15 -21.94 1.79
CA ALA A 215 -14.72 -22.71 2.96
C ALA A 215 -15.90 -23.51 3.57
N LYS A 216 -17.06 -22.88 3.71
CA LYS A 216 -18.30 -23.51 4.16
C LYS A 216 -18.76 -24.65 3.24
N ASN A 217 -18.62 -24.51 1.91
CA ASN A 217 -18.87 -25.62 0.98
C ASN A 217 -17.89 -26.79 1.18
N ALA A 218 -16.59 -26.49 1.39
CA ALA A 218 -15.60 -27.52 1.70
C ALA A 218 -15.89 -28.26 3.03
N GLU A 219 -16.37 -27.57 4.07
CA GLU A 219 -16.84 -28.21 5.31
C GLU A 219 -18.02 -29.17 5.08
N HIS A 220 -18.95 -28.82 4.17
CA HIS A 220 -20.06 -29.69 3.79
C HIS A 220 -19.60 -30.91 3.00
N ASP A 221 -18.60 -30.77 2.12
CA ASP A 221 -17.98 -31.87 1.39
C ASP A 221 -17.19 -32.80 2.32
N ILE A 222 -16.40 -32.27 3.25
CA ILE A 222 -15.73 -33.04 4.32
C ILE A 222 -16.77 -33.82 5.15
N SER A 223 -17.86 -33.15 5.55
CA SER A 223 -18.96 -33.77 6.30
C SER A 223 -19.71 -34.85 5.50
N ARG A 224 -19.66 -34.82 4.16
CA ARG A 224 -20.19 -35.87 3.28
C ARG A 224 -19.24 -37.06 3.21
N MET A 225 -17.96 -36.81 2.91
CA MET A 225 -16.92 -37.85 2.82
C MET A 225 -16.72 -38.59 4.14
N GLN A 226 -16.84 -37.92 5.29
CA GLN A 226 -16.79 -38.58 6.61
C GLN A 226 -17.91 -39.63 6.78
N LYS A 227 -19.14 -39.31 6.36
CA LYS A 227 -20.28 -40.25 6.44
C LYS A 227 -20.08 -41.45 5.51
N GLU A 228 -19.59 -41.20 4.29
CA GLU A 228 -19.27 -42.24 3.32
C GLU A 228 -18.16 -43.18 3.83
N ILE A 229 -17.11 -42.63 4.45
CA ILE A 229 -16.05 -43.40 5.11
C ILE A 229 -16.61 -44.24 6.28
N GLU A 230 -17.53 -43.70 7.09
CA GLU A 230 -18.18 -44.51 8.13
C GLU A 230 -19.08 -45.61 7.57
N GLU A 231 -19.81 -45.35 6.49
CA GLU A 231 -20.68 -46.32 5.82
C GLU A 231 -19.86 -47.46 5.21
N LEU A 232 -18.78 -47.15 4.48
CA LEU A 232 -17.82 -48.14 3.99
C LEU A 232 -17.18 -48.94 5.13
N ARG A 233 -16.86 -48.31 6.27
CA ARG A 233 -16.37 -49.01 7.48
C ARG A 233 -17.42 -49.95 8.08
N ARG A 234 -18.71 -49.58 8.10
CA ARG A 234 -19.81 -50.44 8.56
C ARG A 234 -19.99 -51.63 7.62
N ASN A 235 -19.98 -51.41 6.31
CA ASN A 235 -20.14 -52.46 5.30
C ASN A 235 -18.98 -53.47 5.35
N ALA A 236 -17.72 -53.00 5.37
CA ALA A 236 -16.55 -53.89 5.49
C ALA A 236 -16.54 -54.68 6.82
N GLU A 237 -17.13 -54.15 7.89
CA GLU A 237 -17.25 -54.88 9.16
C GLU A 237 -18.44 -55.87 9.19
N ILE A 238 -19.43 -55.70 8.30
CA ILE A 238 -20.47 -56.71 8.03
C ILE A 238 -19.86 -57.86 7.20
N GLU A 239 -19.19 -57.55 6.09
CA GLU A 239 -18.50 -58.52 5.22
C GLU A 239 -17.52 -59.41 6.02
N ARG A 240 -16.73 -58.81 6.92
CA ARG A 240 -15.84 -59.56 7.83
C ARG A 240 -16.58 -60.53 8.75
N LYS A 241 -17.79 -60.18 9.21
CA LYS A 241 -18.60 -61.04 10.09
C LYS A 241 -19.23 -62.18 9.30
N GLU A 242 -19.74 -61.90 8.11
CA GLU A 242 -20.26 -62.91 7.18
C GLU A 242 -19.17 -63.88 6.73
N TYR A 243 -17.96 -63.37 6.41
CA TYR A 243 -16.80 -64.21 6.11
C TYR A 243 -16.37 -65.07 7.30
N LYS A 244 -16.28 -64.50 8.51
CA LYS A 244 -15.98 -65.27 9.74
C LYS A 244 -17.02 -66.35 10.01
N ALA A 245 -18.31 -66.03 9.90
CA ALA A 245 -19.40 -67.01 10.06
C ALA A 245 -19.34 -68.12 9.00
N SER A 246 -18.98 -67.78 7.76
CA SER A 246 -18.79 -68.75 6.67
C SER A 246 -17.61 -69.68 6.94
N VAL A 247 -16.45 -69.13 7.38
CA VAL A 247 -15.28 -69.95 7.77
C VAL A 247 -15.62 -70.87 8.93
N GLU A 248 -16.41 -70.41 9.89
CA GLU A 248 -16.81 -71.20 11.06
C GLU A 248 -17.81 -72.31 10.69
N ASP A 249 -18.77 -72.05 9.81
CA ASP A 249 -19.65 -73.07 9.21
C ASP A 249 -18.84 -74.12 8.43
N TRP A 250 -17.85 -73.71 7.61
CA TRP A 250 -16.95 -74.66 6.92
C TRP A 250 -16.10 -75.50 7.88
N ARG A 251 -15.61 -74.93 9.00
CA ARG A 251 -14.94 -75.69 10.06
C ARG A 251 -15.86 -76.71 10.71
N ASN A 252 -17.04 -76.27 11.17
CA ASN A 252 -18.02 -77.15 11.82
C ASN A 252 -18.45 -78.29 10.87
N ARG A 253 -18.59 -78.04 9.57
CA ARG A 253 -18.82 -79.10 8.56
C ARG A 253 -17.65 -80.06 8.44
N LEU A 254 -16.41 -79.56 8.42
CA LEU A 254 -15.20 -80.39 8.35
C LEU A 254 -15.01 -81.23 9.62
N GLU A 255 -15.24 -80.64 10.80
CA GLU A 255 -15.15 -81.31 12.09
C GLU A 255 -16.24 -82.35 12.27
N ASN A 256 -17.49 -82.06 11.88
CA ASN A 256 -18.55 -83.07 11.84
C ASN A 256 -18.23 -84.20 10.86
N ALA A 257 -17.75 -83.90 9.64
CA ALA A 257 -17.34 -84.93 8.69
C ALA A 257 -16.14 -85.74 9.19
N LEU A 258 -15.19 -85.14 9.90
CA LEU A 258 -14.09 -85.85 10.56
C LEU A 258 -14.59 -86.73 11.72
N ALA A 259 -15.55 -86.25 12.52
CA ALA A 259 -16.17 -87.02 13.59
C ALA A 259 -16.98 -88.21 13.06
N GLU A 260 -17.74 -88.03 11.96
CA GLU A 260 -18.46 -89.10 11.27
C GLU A 260 -17.50 -90.13 10.66
N ASN A 261 -16.42 -89.68 10.01
CA ASN A 261 -15.38 -90.57 9.48
C ASN A 261 -14.64 -91.31 10.62
N LEU A 262 -14.31 -90.65 11.72
CA LEU A 262 -13.69 -91.27 12.89
C LEU A 262 -14.63 -92.23 13.62
N ALA A 263 -15.93 -91.93 13.71
CA ALA A 263 -16.94 -92.85 14.24
C ALA A 263 -17.14 -94.06 13.32
N THR A 264 -17.09 -93.86 12.00
CA THR A 264 -17.13 -94.95 11.01
C THR A 264 -15.88 -95.81 11.13
N CYS A 265 -14.69 -95.21 11.20
CA CYS A 265 -13.42 -95.90 11.45
C CYS A 265 -13.40 -96.59 12.81
N ALA A 266 -14.01 -96.03 13.85
CA ALA A 266 -14.14 -96.65 15.16
C ALA A 266 -15.08 -97.86 15.10
N ALA A 267 -16.18 -97.80 14.35
CA ALA A 267 -17.07 -98.94 14.12
C ALA A 267 -16.45 -100.01 13.19
N ASP A 268 -15.59 -99.61 12.24
CA ASP A 268 -14.76 -100.54 11.45
C ASP A 268 -13.69 -101.20 12.32
N VAL A 269 -13.02 -100.44 13.18
CA VAL A 269 -12.05 -100.95 14.16
C VAL A 269 -12.73 -101.81 15.21
N GLU A 270 -13.96 -101.49 15.64
CA GLU A 270 -14.75 -102.32 16.55
C GLU A 270 -15.19 -103.62 15.87
N ARG A 271 -15.68 -103.58 14.62
CA ARG A 271 -15.95 -104.81 13.84
C ARG A 271 -14.69 -105.63 13.60
N ASN A 272 -13.56 -104.99 13.29
CA ASN A 272 -12.26 -105.65 13.16
C ASN A 272 -11.72 -106.16 14.50
N ALA A 273 -12.08 -105.52 15.63
CA ALA A 273 -11.69 -105.93 16.98
C ALA A 273 -12.57 -107.06 17.49
N ILE A 274 -13.87 -107.09 17.18
CA ILE A 274 -14.76 -108.23 17.36
C ILE A 274 -14.26 -109.40 16.51
N MET A 275 -13.91 -109.17 15.24
CA MET A 275 -13.31 -110.21 14.38
C MET A 275 -11.93 -110.66 14.88
N ALA A 276 -11.11 -109.75 15.43
CA ALA A 276 -9.83 -110.08 16.07
C ALA A 276 -10.00 -110.73 17.45
N LEU A 277 -11.12 -110.50 18.14
CA LEU A 277 -11.52 -111.21 19.36
C LEU A 277 -12.03 -112.60 19.03
N GLU A 278 -12.85 -112.79 17.99
CA GLU A 278 -13.18 -114.11 17.45
C GLU A 278 -11.92 -114.89 16.99
N MET A 279 -10.88 -114.19 16.56
CA MET A 279 -9.59 -114.80 16.20
C MET A 279 -8.69 -115.04 17.42
N ARG A 280 -8.71 -114.17 18.45
CA ARG A 280 -7.98 -114.35 19.72
C ARG A 280 -8.61 -115.40 20.62
N GLU A 281 -9.93 -115.47 20.71
CA GLU A 281 -10.68 -116.54 21.35
C GLU A 281 -10.42 -117.91 20.67
N LYS A 282 -9.97 -117.89 19.40
CA LYS A 282 -9.48 -119.07 18.65
C LYS A 282 -7.95 -119.29 18.69
N THR A 283 -7.15 -118.42 19.30
CA THR A 283 -5.67 -118.54 19.28
C THR A 283 -4.98 -118.39 20.64
N ASP A 284 -5.45 -117.49 21.50
CA ASP A 284 -4.80 -117.14 22.76
C ASP A 284 -5.80 -117.05 23.93
N GLU A 285 -6.15 -118.22 24.45
CA GLU A 285 -6.52 -118.50 25.85
C GLU A 285 -5.32 -118.20 26.80
N LYS A 286 -4.63 -117.06 26.58
CA LYS A 286 -3.18 -116.98 26.79
C LYS A 286 -2.67 -115.57 27.13
N SER A 287 -2.94 -115.16 28.37
CA SER A 287 -2.28 -114.06 29.12
C SER A 287 -2.53 -112.61 28.66
N TYR A 288 -2.35 -111.68 29.61
CA TYR A 288 -3.10 -110.41 29.68
C TYR A 288 -2.31 -109.33 30.47
N PHE A 289 -2.20 -108.12 29.90
CA PHE A 289 -1.88 -106.78 30.49
C PHE A 289 -0.47 -106.39 31.00
N GLU A 290 -0.08 -105.11 30.71
CA GLU A 290 0.63 -104.05 31.51
C GLU A 290 1.19 -102.92 30.55
N TYR A 291 1.88 -101.83 30.94
CA TYR A 291 1.60 -100.62 31.80
C TYR A 291 2.83 -99.62 31.68
N ILE A 292 2.93 -98.29 31.92
CA ILE A 292 2.07 -97.12 32.33
C ILE A 292 2.60 -95.78 31.67
N GLY A 293 1.73 -94.96 31.05
CA GLY A 293 1.66 -93.46 31.13
C GLY A 293 2.84 -92.48 30.85
N VAL A 294 2.74 -91.28 31.47
CA VAL A 294 3.58 -90.02 31.42
C VAL A 294 3.33 -89.10 30.18
N GLY A 295 3.31 -87.74 30.22
CA GLY A 295 3.44 -86.65 31.23
C GLY A 295 2.72 -85.36 30.72
N GLU A 296 2.40 -84.28 31.47
CA GLU A 296 3.23 -83.20 32.09
C GLU A 296 4.15 -82.39 31.13
N HIS A 297 4.35 -81.05 31.22
CA HIS A 297 3.66 -79.93 31.92
C HIS A 297 4.31 -78.56 31.51
N GLU A 298 3.68 -77.66 30.72
CA GLU A 298 4.41 -76.48 30.16
C GLU A 298 3.58 -75.20 29.82
N ILE A 299 3.00 -74.49 30.81
CA ILE A 299 2.51 -73.10 30.64
C ILE A 299 2.77 -72.29 31.93
N LYS A 300 3.79 -71.42 31.97
CA LYS A 300 3.91 -70.37 33.02
C LYS A 300 4.85 -69.17 32.79
N ASP A 301 5.67 -69.15 31.74
CA ASP A 301 6.82 -68.22 31.65
C ASP A 301 6.58 -66.98 30.75
N HIS A 302 5.33 -66.59 30.48
CA HIS A 302 4.98 -65.47 29.57
C HIS A 302 4.06 -64.42 30.22
N GLN A 303 4.21 -64.17 31.53
CA GLN A 303 3.32 -63.25 32.27
C GLN A 303 4.04 -62.21 33.15
N LEU A 304 5.36 -62.04 32.98
CA LEU A 304 6.16 -61.04 33.72
C LEU A 304 6.85 -59.98 32.83
N GLU A 305 7.07 -60.24 31.54
CA GLU A 305 7.74 -59.28 30.64
C GLU A 305 6.83 -58.12 30.17
N LEU A 306 5.53 -58.14 30.50
CA LEU A 306 4.55 -57.16 29.99
C LEU A 306 4.37 -55.92 30.89
N GLU A 307 4.67 -56.01 32.18
CA GLU A 307 4.44 -54.90 33.13
C GLU A 307 5.62 -53.91 33.19
N GLU A 308 6.86 -54.37 32.97
CA GLU A 308 8.07 -53.52 33.03
C GLU A 308 8.18 -52.51 31.86
N SER A 309 7.39 -52.70 30.79
CA SER A 309 7.39 -51.81 29.61
C SER A 309 6.50 -50.56 29.75
N ILE A 310 5.71 -50.42 30.83
CA ILE A 310 4.71 -49.34 30.95
C ILE A 310 5.21 -48.13 31.75
N ASP A 311 5.97 -48.33 32.84
CA ASP A 311 6.41 -47.22 33.72
C ASP A 311 7.50 -46.32 33.09
N ASN A 312 8.30 -46.84 32.16
CA ASN A 312 9.45 -46.12 31.59
C ASN A 312 9.11 -45.04 30.54
N PHE A 313 7.84 -44.69 30.35
CA PHE A 313 7.40 -43.66 29.37
C PHE A 313 6.78 -42.40 30.00
N SER A 314 6.70 -42.31 31.33
CA SER A 314 5.82 -41.34 32.02
C SER A 314 6.52 -40.16 32.72
N THR A 315 7.86 -40.05 32.67
CA THR A 315 8.61 -38.95 33.30
C THR A 315 9.79 -38.44 32.47
N GLU A 316 10.17 -37.17 32.73
CA GLU A 316 11.31 -36.42 32.15
C GLU A 316 11.41 -36.30 30.61
N LEU A 317 10.63 -35.37 30.02
CA LEU A 317 11.19 -34.44 29.01
C LEU A 317 10.37 -33.16 28.65
N GLN A 318 9.15 -32.94 29.15
CA GLN A 318 8.34 -31.76 28.73
C GLN A 318 7.98 -30.72 29.81
N TYR A 319 8.19 -31.01 31.10
CA TYR A 319 7.71 -30.11 32.18
C TYR A 319 8.56 -28.86 32.44
N LYS A 320 9.84 -28.83 32.04
CA LYS A 320 10.77 -27.73 32.39
C LYS A 320 10.76 -26.53 31.42
N GLU A 321 10.40 -26.73 30.15
CA GLU A 321 10.22 -25.62 29.19
C GLU A 321 8.88 -24.92 29.41
N LEU A 322 7.79 -25.67 29.66
CA LEU A 322 6.46 -25.12 29.93
C LEU A 322 6.41 -24.18 31.16
N ASP A 323 7.16 -24.48 32.22
CA ASP A 323 7.26 -23.59 33.40
C ASP A 323 8.02 -22.28 33.09
N SER A 324 8.95 -22.30 32.13
CA SER A 324 9.69 -21.10 31.68
C SER A 324 8.78 -20.16 30.90
N ASP A 325 8.11 -20.68 29.87
CA ASP A 325 7.19 -19.91 29.02
C ASP A 325 6.00 -19.37 29.83
N LEU A 326 5.54 -20.13 30.83
CA LEU A 326 4.49 -19.71 31.76
C LEU A 326 4.94 -18.53 32.63
N ALA A 327 6.20 -18.47 33.06
CA ALA A 327 6.73 -17.36 33.85
C ALA A 327 6.85 -16.06 33.04
N ASP A 328 7.41 -16.13 31.83
CA ASP A 328 7.52 -14.96 30.93
C ASP A 328 6.14 -14.49 30.43
N GLY A 329 5.19 -15.42 30.23
CA GLY A 329 3.79 -15.11 29.98
C GLY A 329 3.15 -14.35 31.15
N GLN A 330 3.35 -14.79 32.40
CA GLN A 330 2.84 -14.10 33.59
C GLN A 330 3.48 -12.71 33.80
N TYR A 331 4.78 -12.56 33.52
CA TYR A 331 5.46 -11.26 33.55
C TYR A 331 4.86 -10.30 32.51
N THR A 332 4.67 -10.76 31.28
CA THR A 332 4.05 -9.99 30.18
C THR A 332 2.61 -9.58 30.51
N ILE A 333 1.79 -10.50 31.02
CA ILE A 333 0.42 -10.21 31.50
C ILE A 333 0.44 -9.14 32.59
N THR A 334 1.44 -9.15 33.48
CA THR A 334 1.57 -8.18 34.57
C THR A 334 1.94 -6.78 34.04
N GLN A 335 2.90 -6.68 33.11
CA GLN A 335 3.20 -5.41 32.44
C GLN A 335 1.99 -4.83 31.70
N LEU A 336 1.25 -5.67 30.95
CA LEU A 336 0.04 -5.25 30.24
C LEU A 336 -1.04 -4.74 31.18
N ARG A 337 -1.27 -5.40 32.33
CA ARG A 337 -2.19 -4.92 33.38
C ARG A 337 -1.78 -3.56 33.94
N CYS A 338 -0.50 -3.34 34.21
CA CYS A 338 0.01 -2.04 34.65
C CYS A 338 -0.20 -0.94 33.59
N ARG A 339 0.04 -1.24 32.30
CA ARG A 339 -0.16 -0.31 31.19
C ARG A 339 -1.65 0.01 30.96
N ILE A 340 -2.53 -0.98 31.05
CA ILE A 340 -3.99 -0.79 30.98
C ILE A 340 -4.46 0.13 32.11
N LYS A 341 -3.97 -0.06 33.35
CA LYS A 341 -4.32 0.82 34.46
C LYS A 341 -3.85 2.27 34.24
N ALA A 342 -2.62 2.48 33.76
CA ALA A 342 -2.12 3.81 33.46
C ALA A 342 -2.99 4.53 32.42
N LEU A 343 -3.40 3.83 31.35
CA LEU A 343 -4.30 4.36 30.32
C LEU A 343 -5.72 4.63 30.85
N ASP A 344 -6.22 3.81 31.77
CA ASP A 344 -7.52 4.01 32.43
C ASP A 344 -7.51 5.24 33.37
N ASP A 345 -6.42 5.45 34.11
CA ASP A 345 -6.23 6.64 34.95
C ASP A 345 -5.97 7.92 34.12
N ASP A 346 -5.28 7.84 32.98
CA ASP A 346 -5.19 8.93 31.99
C ASP A 346 -6.56 9.26 31.36
N ASN A 347 -7.34 8.25 30.99
CA ASN A 347 -8.66 8.42 30.39
C ASN A 347 -9.65 9.11 31.34
N LYS A 348 -9.61 8.80 32.64
CA LYS A 348 -10.40 9.50 33.67
C LYS A 348 -10.01 10.99 33.77
N ARG A 349 -8.72 11.32 33.68
CA ARG A 349 -8.27 12.72 33.67
C ARG A 349 -8.80 13.46 32.44
N LEU A 350 -8.68 12.86 31.26
CA LEU A 350 -9.15 13.45 30.00
C LEU A 350 -10.67 13.65 29.98
N GLU A 351 -11.45 12.74 30.56
CA GLU A 351 -12.91 12.89 30.65
C GLU A 351 -13.31 14.04 31.60
N VAL A 352 -12.56 14.27 32.70
CA VAL A 352 -12.74 15.44 33.59
C VAL A 352 -12.31 16.75 32.90
N GLU A 353 -11.21 16.76 32.15
CA GLU A 353 -10.78 17.92 31.36
C GLU A 353 -11.82 18.27 30.28
N LYS A 354 -12.36 17.25 29.60
CA LYS A 354 -13.47 17.37 28.64
C LYS A 354 -14.73 17.93 29.28
N GLU A 355 -15.16 17.43 30.44
CA GLU A 355 -16.30 17.97 31.18
C GLU A 355 -16.11 19.45 31.53
N GLN A 356 -14.90 19.86 31.95
CA GLN A 356 -14.59 21.26 32.23
C GLN A 356 -14.63 22.14 30.96
N ILE A 357 -14.12 21.64 29.83
CA ILE A 357 -14.16 22.32 28.53
C ILE A 357 -15.61 22.46 28.05
N GLU A 358 -16.42 21.40 28.12
CA GLU A 358 -17.84 21.40 27.76
C GLU A 358 -18.62 22.39 28.63
N ASN A 359 -18.42 22.38 29.94
CA ASN A 359 -19.00 23.38 30.86
C ASN A 359 -18.53 24.83 30.58
N ARG A 360 -17.31 25.06 30.05
CA ARG A 360 -16.86 26.41 29.64
C ARG A 360 -17.46 26.82 28.29
N LEU A 361 -17.62 25.87 27.37
CA LEU A 361 -18.18 26.08 26.03
C LEU A 361 -19.70 26.32 26.09
N GLU A 362 -20.42 25.58 26.92
CA GLU A 362 -21.87 25.77 27.14
C GLU A 362 -22.17 27.14 27.78
N ARG A 363 -21.35 27.58 28.75
CA ARG A 363 -21.38 28.95 29.28
C ARG A 363 -21.11 30.00 28.20
N LYS A 364 -20.04 29.87 27.40
CA LYS A 364 -19.77 30.78 26.28
C LYS A 364 -20.89 30.80 25.24
N THR A 365 -21.56 29.67 25.00
CA THR A 365 -22.72 29.57 24.10
C THR A 365 -23.95 30.28 24.66
N LYS A 366 -24.17 30.24 25.99
CA LYS A 366 -25.22 31.02 26.66
C LYS A 366 -24.96 32.53 26.53
N PHE A 367 -23.75 33.00 26.84
CA PHE A 367 -23.37 34.41 26.66
C PHE A 367 -23.46 34.87 25.19
N LEU A 368 -23.05 34.04 24.22
CA LEU A 368 -23.18 34.37 22.79
C LEU A 368 -24.65 34.49 22.35
N LYS A 369 -25.54 33.63 22.85
CA LYS A 369 -26.99 33.76 22.60
C LYS A 369 -27.56 35.05 23.21
N GLU A 370 -27.09 35.44 24.39
CA GLU A 370 -27.49 36.69 25.05
C GLU A 370 -27.00 37.92 24.26
N ALA A 371 -25.72 37.94 23.85
CA ALA A 371 -25.15 38.97 22.97
C ALA A 371 -25.94 39.11 21.64
N LEU A 372 -26.31 37.98 21.03
CA LEU A 372 -27.11 37.98 19.80
C LEU A 372 -28.54 38.46 20.02
N MET A 373 -29.16 38.22 21.19
CA MET A 373 -30.45 38.82 21.54
C MET A 373 -30.32 40.35 21.68
N ILE A 374 -29.35 40.82 22.46
CA ILE A 374 -29.07 42.26 22.68
C ILE A 374 -28.84 42.97 21.33
N MET A 375 -28.00 42.40 20.45
CA MET A 375 -27.76 42.94 19.11
C MET A 375 -29.00 42.90 18.20
N ASN A 376 -29.81 41.84 18.26
CA ASN A 376 -31.02 41.75 17.45
C ASN A 376 -32.11 42.74 17.90
N CYS A 377 -32.26 42.99 19.21
CA CYS A 377 -33.17 44.00 19.73
C CYS A 377 -32.73 45.41 19.29
N LEU A 378 -31.44 45.76 19.44
CA LEU A 378 -30.88 47.01 18.92
C LEU A 378 -31.16 47.16 17.41
N ASN A 379 -30.92 46.12 16.61
CA ASN A 379 -31.19 46.14 15.17
C ASN A 379 -32.68 46.33 14.84
N HIS A 380 -33.61 45.76 15.61
CA HIS A 380 -35.05 45.98 15.41
C HIS A 380 -35.45 47.42 15.76
N GLU A 381 -34.97 47.96 16.87
CA GLU A 381 -35.32 49.30 17.34
C GLU A 381 -34.70 50.40 16.44
N VAL A 382 -33.45 50.22 16.00
CA VAL A 382 -32.83 51.07 14.97
C VAL A 382 -33.58 50.97 13.63
N SER A 383 -34.08 49.79 13.25
CA SER A 383 -34.89 49.62 12.04
C SER A 383 -36.28 50.27 12.16
N ALA A 384 -36.90 50.21 13.34
CA ALA A 384 -38.17 50.88 13.62
C ALA A 384 -38.05 52.41 13.57
N LEU A 385 -37.00 52.96 14.21
CA LEU A 385 -36.66 54.38 14.13
C LEU A 385 -36.33 54.81 12.69
N LYS A 386 -35.64 53.96 11.93
CA LYS A 386 -35.37 54.22 10.50
C LYS A 386 -36.65 54.23 9.67
N SER A 387 -37.62 53.35 9.94
CA SER A 387 -38.93 53.38 9.26
C SER A 387 -39.66 54.69 9.56
N GLN A 388 -39.81 55.01 10.85
CA GLN A 388 -40.47 56.26 11.30
C GLN A 388 -39.81 57.51 10.68
N TYR A 389 -38.48 57.52 10.56
CA TYR A 389 -37.74 58.59 9.89
C TYR A 389 -38.00 58.66 8.38
N CYS A 390 -38.09 57.52 7.68
CA CYS A 390 -38.49 57.51 6.28
C CYS A 390 -39.92 58.02 6.08
N ASP A 391 -40.85 57.58 6.93
CA ASP A 391 -42.26 57.98 6.88
C ASP A 391 -42.43 59.51 7.11
N LEU A 392 -41.64 60.09 8.02
CA LEU A 392 -41.58 61.54 8.28
C LEU A 392 -41.03 62.35 7.10
N VAL A 393 -40.05 61.82 6.35
CA VAL A 393 -39.41 62.55 5.24
C VAL A 393 -40.34 62.70 4.01
N GLU A 394 -41.40 61.89 3.91
CA GLU A 394 -42.41 62.05 2.84
C GLU A 394 -43.47 63.14 3.14
N GLU A 395 -43.63 63.59 4.39
CA GLU A 395 -44.58 64.64 4.78
C GLU A 395 -43.90 65.98 5.20
N ASN A 396 -43.87 66.95 4.27
CA ASN A 396 -43.55 68.39 4.51
C ASN A 396 -42.09 68.78 4.78
N ILE A 397 -41.22 68.60 3.76
CA ILE A 397 -39.82 69.07 3.76
C ILE A 397 -39.73 70.62 3.65
N SER A 398 -40.06 71.38 4.70
CA SER A 398 -39.83 72.84 4.73
C SER A 398 -39.44 73.51 6.06
N GLU A 399 -39.75 72.98 7.25
CA GLU A 399 -39.46 73.66 8.54
C GLU A 399 -38.86 72.75 9.66
N GLU A 400 -38.24 71.62 9.30
CA GLU A 400 -37.97 70.49 10.22
C GLU A 400 -36.51 70.32 10.71
N GLU A 401 -35.63 71.32 10.58
CA GLU A 401 -34.27 71.24 11.17
C GLU A 401 -34.30 71.12 12.71
N SER A 402 -35.42 71.49 13.34
CA SER A 402 -35.70 71.30 14.77
C SER A 402 -36.18 69.89 15.14
N ALA A 403 -36.82 69.15 14.22
CA ALA A 403 -37.44 67.84 14.47
C ALA A 403 -36.46 66.65 14.32
N LEU A 404 -35.35 66.85 13.61
CA LEU A 404 -34.26 65.87 13.54
C LEU A 404 -33.56 65.65 14.89
N ASN A 405 -33.40 66.70 15.68
CA ASN A 405 -32.58 66.67 16.90
C ASN A 405 -33.13 65.71 17.99
N PRO A 406 -34.45 65.69 18.31
CA PRO A 406 -35.03 64.68 19.19
C PRO A 406 -34.80 63.23 18.73
N HIS A 407 -34.90 62.95 17.42
CA HIS A 407 -34.70 61.61 16.87
C HIS A 407 -33.24 61.17 16.98
N PHE A 408 -32.29 62.06 16.70
CA PHE A 408 -30.85 61.77 16.88
C PHE A 408 -30.49 61.56 18.35
N LEU A 409 -31.01 62.39 19.26
CA LEU A 409 -30.82 62.22 20.71
C LEU A 409 -31.43 60.92 21.23
N HIS A 410 -32.59 60.50 20.72
CA HIS A 410 -33.20 59.23 21.08
C HIS A 410 -32.36 58.04 20.56
N LEU A 411 -31.88 58.08 19.31
CA LEU A 411 -30.98 57.06 18.76
C LEU A 411 -29.67 56.95 19.55
N MET A 412 -29.08 58.09 19.97
CA MET A 412 -27.90 58.11 20.82
C MET A 412 -28.16 57.47 22.19
N ALA A 413 -29.27 57.81 22.85
CA ALA A 413 -29.66 57.22 24.13
C ALA A 413 -29.99 55.72 24.02
N LEU A 414 -30.55 55.29 22.89
CA LEU A 414 -30.80 53.89 22.56
C LEU A 414 -29.47 53.12 22.46
N VAL A 415 -28.55 53.59 21.61
CA VAL A 415 -27.22 52.98 21.44
C VAL A 415 -26.46 52.94 22.76
N GLU A 416 -26.50 54.00 23.57
CA GLU A 416 -25.86 54.03 24.89
C GLU A 416 -26.48 53.00 25.85
N ALA A 417 -27.80 52.81 25.84
CA ALA A 417 -28.46 51.78 26.65
C ALA A 417 -28.04 50.36 26.25
N TYR A 418 -27.87 50.07 24.95
CA TYR A 418 -27.36 48.78 24.47
C TYR A 418 -25.86 48.60 24.72
N CYS A 419 -25.05 49.66 24.66
CA CYS A 419 -23.65 49.61 25.08
C CYS A 419 -23.55 49.19 26.56
N ARG A 420 -24.35 49.80 27.44
CA ARG A 420 -24.40 49.42 28.87
C ARG A 420 -24.89 47.98 29.10
N GLN A 421 -25.75 47.44 28.24
CA GLN A 421 -26.13 46.02 28.30
C GLN A 421 -24.98 45.09 27.86
N PHE A 422 -24.20 45.49 26.84
CA PHE A 422 -22.99 44.79 26.43
C PHE A 422 -21.90 44.85 27.51
N GLU A 423 -21.67 46.00 28.14
CA GLU A 423 -20.77 46.15 29.30
C GLU A 423 -21.18 45.23 30.46
N GLN A 424 -22.48 45.15 30.77
CA GLN A 424 -23.00 44.22 31.78
C GLN A 424 -22.90 42.74 31.38
N LEU A 425 -22.82 42.42 30.10
CA LEU A 425 -22.55 41.07 29.62
C LEU A 425 -21.04 40.75 29.71
N GLU A 426 -20.19 41.70 29.32
CA GLU A 426 -18.73 41.60 29.36
C GLU A 426 -18.21 41.45 30.80
N LEU A 427 -18.75 42.23 31.75
CA LEU A 427 -18.48 42.07 33.18
C LEU A 427 -18.84 40.65 33.66
N ARG A 428 -20.02 40.13 33.30
CA ARG A 428 -20.43 38.75 33.67
C ARG A 428 -19.58 37.66 33.01
N THR A 429 -18.97 37.91 31.84
CA THR A 429 -17.95 37.00 31.29
C THR A 429 -16.63 37.11 32.03
N ASN A 430 -16.23 38.30 32.47
CA ASN A 430 -14.94 38.57 33.09
C ASN A 430 -14.89 38.27 34.60
N ASP A 431 -16.02 38.32 35.33
CA ASP A 431 -16.14 37.91 36.74
C ASP A 431 -15.71 36.45 36.99
N ASN A 432 -15.73 35.61 35.96
CA ASN A 432 -15.23 34.22 36.01
C ASN A 432 -13.71 34.10 35.85
N GLU A 433 -13.00 35.19 35.49
CA GLU A 433 -11.53 35.26 35.39
C GLU A 433 -10.93 36.27 36.39
N HIS A 434 -11.73 37.16 36.98
CA HIS A 434 -11.34 38.19 37.96
C HIS A 434 -11.40 37.79 39.45
N THR A 435 -11.07 36.55 39.80
CA THR A 435 -10.82 36.19 41.21
C THR A 435 -9.48 36.75 41.76
N LEU A 436 -8.77 37.57 40.96
CA LEU A 436 -7.50 38.20 41.31
C LEU A 436 -7.46 39.67 40.85
N HIS A 437 -7.30 40.56 41.84
CA HIS A 437 -6.97 41.99 41.75
C HIS A 437 -8.00 42.92 41.07
N GLY A 438 -8.42 43.92 41.85
CA GLY A 438 -9.11 45.12 41.39
C GLY A 438 -8.82 46.29 42.35
N GLN A 439 -9.38 47.46 42.03
CA GLN A 439 -9.34 48.72 42.78
C GLN A 439 -7.96 49.43 42.89
N ASP A 440 -7.92 50.65 42.32
CA ASP A 440 -7.11 51.81 42.72
C ASP A 440 -5.64 51.58 43.13
N ALA A 441 -4.90 50.79 42.35
CA ALA A 441 -3.45 50.69 42.47
C ALA A 441 -2.77 52.04 42.20
N ASP A 442 -1.74 52.38 42.99
CA ASP A 442 -0.88 53.55 42.76
C ASP A 442 -0.30 53.46 41.34
N LEU A 443 -0.10 54.58 40.64
CA LEU A 443 0.49 54.57 39.30
C LEU A 443 1.91 53.98 39.31
N ALA A 444 2.66 54.14 40.41
CA ALA A 444 3.97 53.53 40.60
C ALA A 444 3.89 52.00 40.81
N GLU A 445 2.86 51.53 41.53
CA GLU A 445 2.59 50.10 41.74
C GLU A 445 2.08 49.46 40.45
N THR A 446 1.18 50.13 39.73
CA THR A 446 0.70 49.74 38.40
C THR A 446 1.84 49.62 37.39
N ILE A 447 2.80 50.56 37.38
CA ILE A 447 4.00 50.47 36.54
C ILE A 447 4.88 49.28 36.96
N SER A 448 5.02 49.01 38.26
CA SER A 448 5.82 47.89 38.78
C SER A 448 5.18 46.53 38.44
N ASP A 449 3.86 46.42 38.56
CA ASP A 449 3.08 45.24 38.16
C ASP A 449 3.10 45.06 36.63
N LEU A 450 2.98 46.12 35.83
CA LEU A 450 3.15 46.03 34.37
C LEU A 450 4.56 45.58 33.97
N GLN A 451 5.61 46.04 34.66
CA GLN A 451 6.98 45.54 34.47
C GLN A 451 7.12 44.07 34.87
N TYR A 452 6.51 43.65 35.98
CA TYR A 452 6.52 42.27 36.43
C TYR A 452 5.73 41.34 35.48
N ARG A 453 4.56 41.77 34.99
CA ARG A 453 3.75 41.08 33.98
C ARG A 453 4.50 40.98 32.65
N LEU A 454 5.21 42.01 32.23
CA LEU A 454 6.06 41.99 31.03
C LEU A 454 7.19 40.97 31.19
N PHE A 455 7.94 41.02 32.30
CA PHE A 455 8.99 40.04 32.60
C PHE A 455 8.46 38.60 32.72
N ALA A 456 7.26 38.41 33.28
CA ALA A 456 6.58 37.12 33.32
C ALA A 456 6.09 36.66 31.93
N ALA A 457 5.71 37.59 31.05
CA ALA A 457 5.41 37.29 29.64
C ALA A 457 6.67 36.90 28.86
N ASP A 458 7.79 37.61 29.06
CA ASP A 458 9.10 37.26 28.48
C ASP A 458 9.55 35.86 28.94
N GLN A 459 9.41 35.53 30.23
CA GLN A 459 9.69 34.17 30.72
C GLN A 459 8.76 33.11 30.13
N ARG A 460 7.46 33.41 29.97
CA ARG A 460 6.53 32.49 29.28
C ARG A 460 6.89 32.32 27.81
N GLN A 461 7.28 33.39 27.12
CA GLN A 461 7.73 33.31 25.72
C GLN A 461 9.03 32.49 25.60
N ALA A 462 9.99 32.66 26.51
CA ALA A 462 11.19 31.83 26.57
C ALA A 462 10.86 30.34 26.87
N ALA A 463 9.87 30.08 27.73
CA ALA A 463 9.39 28.73 27.99
C ALA A 463 8.72 28.09 26.76
N TYR A 464 7.84 28.81 26.07
CA TYR A 464 7.20 28.33 24.83
C TYR A 464 8.20 28.14 23.69
N GLU A 465 9.21 29.00 23.56
CA GLU A 465 10.26 28.83 22.54
C GLU A 465 11.15 27.61 22.84
N LYS A 466 11.41 27.30 24.12
CA LYS A 466 12.04 26.05 24.54
C LYS A 466 11.15 24.82 24.28
N GLU A 467 9.87 24.89 24.60
CA GLU A 467 8.90 23.81 24.35
C GLU A 467 8.78 23.53 22.84
N ARG A 468 8.72 24.59 22.01
CA ARG A 468 8.78 24.53 20.54
C ARG A 468 10.04 23.82 20.04
N GLN A 469 11.22 24.14 20.58
CA GLN A 469 12.47 23.46 20.22
C GLN A 469 12.45 21.98 20.65
N GLU A 470 11.86 21.64 21.79
CA GLU A 470 11.67 20.25 22.23
C GLU A 470 10.71 19.47 21.33
N TYR A 471 9.61 20.09 20.87
CA TYR A 471 8.74 19.51 19.83
C TYR A 471 9.46 19.36 18.49
N GLU A 472 10.26 20.32 18.05
CA GLU A 472 11.00 20.24 16.78
C GLU A 472 12.03 19.10 16.81
N VAL A 473 12.74 18.93 17.94
CA VAL A 473 13.62 17.77 18.19
C VAL A 473 12.82 16.47 18.25
N CYS A 474 11.63 16.44 18.84
CA CYS A 474 10.77 15.26 18.89
C CYS A 474 10.26 14.85 17.49
N ILE A 475 9.77 15.82 16.71
CA ILE A 475 9.35 15.65 15.32
C ILE A 475 10.51 15.15 14.46
N LYS A 476 11.73 15.63 14.69
CA LYS A 476 12.93 15.12 14.01
C LYS A 476 13.18 13.64 14.35
N ARG A 477 13.21 13.27 15.65
CA ARG A 477 13.36 11.86 16.06
C ARG A 477 12.28 10.95 15.48
N LEU A 478 11.03 11.42 15.42
CA LEU A 478 9.91 10.68 14.82
C LEU A 478 10.10 10.48 13.31
N LYS A 479 10.59 11.50 12.58
CA LYS A 479 10.96 11.37 11.16
C LYS A 479 12.11 10.36 10.99
N ASP A 480 13.18 10.49 11.76
CA ASP A 480 14.35 9.60 11.70
C ASP A 480 13.96 8.13 12.00
N THR A 481 13.08 7.93 13.00
CA THR A 481 12.52 6.60 13.35
C THR A 481 11.62 6.03 12.26
N ASN A 482 10.78 6.87 11.63
CA ASN A 482 9.93 6.46 10.52
C ASN A 482 10.76 6.07 9.27
N VAL A 483 11.87 6.78 8.99
CA VAL A 483 12.81 6.38 7.93
C VAL A 483 13.48 5.04 8.27
N ALA A 484 13.88 4.81 9.53
CA ALA A 484 14.42 3.52 9.94
C ALA A 484 13.41 2.36 9.75
N ALA A 485 12.15 2.55 10.16
CA ALA A 485 11.09 1.57 9.97
C ALA A 485 10.76 1.31 8.48
N LEU A 486 10.80 2.33 7.62
CA LEU A 486 10.63 2.16 6.18
C LEU A 486 11.77 1.35 5.55
N ASN A 487 13.00 1.52 6.03
CA ASN A 487 14.16 0.73 5.60
C ASN A 487 14.05 -0.74 6.07
N GLU A 488 13.58 -0.98 7.30
CA GLU A 488 13.31 -2.33 7.81
C GLU A 488 12.21 -3.03 7.00
N VAL A 489 11.11 -2.33 6.68
CA VAL A 489 10.06 -2.83 5.79
C VAL A 489 10.57 -3.12 4.37
N ALA A 490 11.55 -2.36 3.87
CA ALA A 490 12.19 -2.65 2.59
C ALA A 490 13.03 -3.94 2.65
N GLN A 491 13.83 -4.13 3.70
CA GLN A 491 14.61 -5.35 3.92
C GLN A 491 13.72 -6.59 4.11
N LEU A 492 12.59 -6.47 4.83
CA LEU A 492 11.63 -7.56 4.98
C LEU A 492 10.96 -7.93 3.65
N LYS A 493 10.67 -6.95 2.78
CA LYS A 493 10.17 -7.23 1.41
C LYS A 493 11.20 -7.97 0.56
N GLU A 494 12.47 -7.59 0.63
CA GLU A 494 13.57 -8.27 -0.07
C GLU A 494 13.75 -9.72 0.42
N GLN A 495 13.66 -9.95 1.74
CA GLN A 495 13.68 -11.29 2.32
C GLN A 495 12.48 -12.14 1.85
N ILE A 496 11.26 -11.58 1.83
CA ILE A 496 10.05 -12.26 1.35
C ILE A 496 10.18 -12.65 -0.14
N LEU A 497 10.70 -11.76 -0.99
CA LEU A 497 10.92 -12.06 -2.41
C LEU A 497 11.91 -13.23 -2.59
N HIS A 498 13.01 -13.25 -1.84
CA HIS A 498 13.98 -14.35 -1.83
C HIS A 498 13.42 -15.66 -1.24
N PHE A 499 12.44 -15.62 -0.33
CA PHE A 499 11.71 -16.81 0.11
C PHE A 499 10.78 -17.34 -0.99
N LEU A 500 10.04 -16.46 -1.70
CA LEU A 500 9.19 -16.84 -2.82
C LEU A 500 10.01 -17.44 -4.00
N GLU A 501 11.21 -16.91 -4.25
CA GLU A 501 12.14 -17.44 -5.25
C GLU A 501 12.69 -18.84 -4.87
N LYS A 502 12.81 -19.13 -3.56
CA LYS A 502 13.13 -20.49 -3.07
C LYS A 502 11.93 -21.42 -3.17
N GLU A 503 10.73 -20.93 -2.91
CA GLU A 503 9.49 -21.69 -3.05
C GLU A 503 9.25 -22.10 -4.51
N SER A 504 9.45 -21.19 -5.48
CA SER A 504 9.32 -21.54 -6.91
C SER A 504 10.33 -22.61 -7.33
N LYS A 505 11.59 -22.48 -6.93
CA LYS A 505 12.65 -23.50 -7.20
C LYS A 505 12.36 -24.83 -6.52
N SER A 506 11.76 -24.81 -5.32
CA SER A 506 11.30 -26.03 -4.64
C SER A 506 10.12 -26.68 -5.35
N LYS A 507 9.21 -25.88 -5.91
CA LYS A 507 8.05 -26.35 -6.70
C LYS A 507 8.49 -26.96 -8.03
N GLU A 508 9.43 -26.32 -8.74
CA GLU A 508 10.07 -26.87 -9.95
C GLU A 508 10.74 -28.23 -9.68
N GLN A 509 11.42 -28.37 -8.53
CA GLN A 509 12.01 -29.66 -8.12
C GLN A 509 10.95 -30.73 -7.80
N MET A 510 9.83 -30.36 -7.15
CA MET A 510 8.72 -31.31 -6.91
C MET A 510 8.00 -31.71 -8.20
N GLU A 511 7.83 -30.79 -9.15
CA GLU A 511 7.25 -31.09 -10.48
C GLU A 511 8.14 -32.04 -11.28
N ALA A 512 9.47 -31.82 -11.27
CA ALA A 512 10.44 -32.73 -11.88
C ALA A 512 10.41 -34.13 -11.22
N LEU A 513 10.40 -34.21 -9.89
CA LEU A 513 10.28 -35.49 -9.17
C LEU A 513 8.95 -36.20 -9.44
N SER A 514 7.84 -35.46 -9.62
CA SER A 514 6.56 -36.05 -10.02
C SER A 514 6.64 -36.67 -11.41
N ALA A 515 7.30 -36.01 -12.37
CA ALA A 515 7.49 -36.54 -13.71
C ALA A 515 8.34 -37.81 -13.71
N ASP A 516 9.44 -37.84 -12.93
CA ASP A 516 10.27 -39.04 -12.74
C ASP A 516 9.45 -40.20 -12.12
N ILE A 517 8.59 -39.89 -11.13
CA ILE A 517 7.70 -40.88 -10.50
C ILE A 517 6.68 -41.44 -11.50
N ASP A 518 6.10 -40.62 -12.36
CA ASP A 518 5.12 -41.07 -13.36
C ASP A 518 5.77 -41.87 -14.50
N GLU A 519 6.99 -41.52 -14.92
CA GLU A 519 7.78 -42.34 -15.83
C GLU A 519 8.15 -43.70 -15.21
N LEU A 520 8.53 -43.74 -13.93
CA LEU A 520 8.77 -45.00 -13.22
C LEU A 520 7.50 -45.86 -13.09
N LYS A 521 6.31 -45.26 -12.91
CA LYS A 521 5.02 -46.00 -12.99
C LYS A 521 4.80 -46.59 -14.37
N ASN A 522 5.02 -45.82 -15.44
CA ASN A 522 4.86 -46.28 -16.82
C ASN A 522 5.82 -47.43 -17.16
N GLN A 523 7.07 -47.35 -16.71
CA GLN A 523 8.04 -48.45 -16.83
C GLN A 523 7.61 -49.68 -16.02
N LEU A 524 7.08 -49.50 -14.80
CA LEU A 524 6.58 -50.61 -13.98
C LEU A 524 5.37 -51.32 -14.62
N ILE A 525 4.41 -50.56 -15.18
CA ILE A 525 3.28 -51.11 -15.95
C ILE A 525 3.81 -51.90 -17.15
N THR A 526 4.68 -51.29 -17.96
CA THR A 526 5.29 -51.95 -19.13
C THR A 526 6.05 -53.24 -18.75
N LYS A 527 6.65 -53.29 -17.55
CA LYS A 527 7.32 -54.50 -17.03
C LYS A 527 6.33 -55.54 -16.50
N SER A 528 5.24 -55.12 -15.87
CA SER A 528 4.12 -56.00 -15.51
C SER A 528 3.57 -56.71 -16.75
N ASP A 529 3.30 -55.96 -17.82
CA ASP A 529 2.78 -56.52 -19.07
C ASP A 529 3.76 -57.47 -19.75
N GLN A 530 5.07 -57.17 -19.72
CA GLN A 530 6.11 -58.11 -20.18
C GLN A 530 6.13 -59.40 -19.36
N VAL A 531 5.92 -59.34 -18.04
CA VAL A 531 5.82 -60.54 -17.18
C VAL A 531 4.52 -61.32 -17.45
N ASN A 532 3.40 -60.63 -17.67
CA ASN A 532 2.11 -61.25 -18.02
C ASN A 532 2.21 -62.00 -19.37
N HIS A 533 2.80 -61.38 -20.40
CA HIS A 533 3.05 -62.03 -21.69
C HIS A 533 3.98 -63.25 -21.58
N LEU A 534 5.05 -63.17 -20.78
CA LEU A 534 5.94 -64.31 -20.52
C LEU A 534 5.22 -65.44 -19.76
N THR A 535 4.30 -65.09 -18.86
CA THR A 535 3.52 -66.06 -18.06
C THR A 535 2.53 -66.83 -18.94
N GLU A 536 1.80 -66.15 -19.82
CA GLU A 536 0.92 -66.80 -20.80
C GLU A 536 1.72 -67.62 -21.83
N ALA A 537 2.85 -67.11 -22.35
CA ALA A 537 3.71 -67.88 -23.25
C ALA A 537 4.29 -69.16 -22.59
N LEU A 538 4.60 -69.11 -21.29
CA LEU A 538 5.03 -70.27 -20.50
C LEU A 538 3.88 -71.28 -20.31
N LYS A 539 2.66 -70.79 -20.08
CA LYS A 539 1.43 -71.59 -19.93
C LYS A 539 1.03 -72.29 -21.23
N ASP A 540 1.15 -71.61 -22.38
CA ASP A 540 1.00 -72.22 -23.71
C ASP A 540 2.08 -73.28 -23.98
N SER A 541 3.34 -73.00 -23.63
CA SER A 541 4.43 -73.97 -23.74
C SER A 541 4.20 -75.20 -22.84
N LEU A 542 3.70 -75.01 -21.63
CA LEU A 542 3.35 -76.08 -20.70
C LEU A 542 2.20 -76.94 -21.27
N SER A 543 1.15 -76.30 -21.80
CA SER A 543 0.04 -76.96 -22.49
C SER A 543 0.53 -77.80 -23.68
N ALA A 544 1.39 -77.23 -24.54
CA ALA A 544 2.00 -77.97 -25.65
C ALA A 544 2.83 -79.18 -25.17
N ASN A 545 3.57 -79.04 -24.07
CA ASN A 545 4.33 -80.14 -23.47
C ASN A 545 3.45 -81.24 -22.85
N VAL A 546 2.31 -80.90 -22.24
CA VAL A 546 1.30 -81.88 -21.79
C VAL A 546 0.73 -82.64 -22.99
N ASN A 547 0.31 -81.94 -24.05
CA ASN A 547 -0.17 -82.55 -25.29
C ASN A 547 0.89 -83.47 -25.94
N HIS A 548 2.18 -83.08 -25.92
CA HIS A 548 3.27 -83.94 -26.37
C HIS A 548 3.45 -85.18 -25.47
N ALA A 549 3.33 -85.04 -24.15
CA ALA A 549 3.40 -86.17 -23.22
C ALA A 549 2.24 -87.16 -23.43
N GLU A 550 1.02 -86.66 -23.68
CA GLU A 550 -0.13 -87.50 -24.06
C GLU A 550 0.07 -88.20 -25.40
N MET A 551 0.63 -87.53 -26.42
CA MET A 551 0.99 -88.19 -27.67
C MET A 551 2.01 -89.31 -27.45
N LEU A 552 3.05 -89.08 -26.63
CA LEU A 552 4.06 -90.08 -26.31
C LEU A 552 3.48 -91.26 -25.52
N ALA A 553 2.56 -91.01 -24.59
CA ALA A 553 1.81 -92.05 -23.87
C ALA A 553 0.94 -92.87 -24.85
N ASN A 554 0.23 -92.22 -25.77
CA ASN A 554 -0.57 -92.90 -26.80
C ASN A 554 0.28 -93.72 -27.77
N VAL A 555 1.47 -93.24 -28.14
CA VAL A 555 2.43 -93.99 -28.96
C VAL A 555 2.99 -95.19 -28.19
N ARG A 556 3.33 -95.02 -26.90
CA ARG A 556 3.76 -96.11 -26.01
C ARG A 556 2.68 -97.18 -25.89
N ASN A 557 1.43 -96.80 -25.65
CA ASN A 557 0.30 -97.74 -25.54
C ASN A 557 0.12 -98.53 -26.84
N LYS A 558 0.10 -97.87 -28.00
CA LYS A 558 0.05 -98.52 -29.32
C LYS A 558 1.26 -99.40 -29.62
N PHE A 559 2.41 -99.16 -28.99
CA PHE A 559 3.58 -100.04 -29.09
C PHE A 559 3.42 -101.29 -28.20
N VAL A 560 2.91 -101.13 -26.98
CA VAL A 560 2.58 -102.25 -26.07
C VAL A 560 1.51 -103.15 -26.70
N GLU A 561 0.40 -102.60 -27.19
CA GLU A 561 -0.66 -103.34 -27.90
C GLU A 561 -0.09 -104.18 -29.06
N LYS A 562 0.81 -103.60 -29.87
CA LYS A 562 1.46 -104.28 -31.00
C LYS A 562 2.41 -105.38 -30.54
N LEU A 563 3.11 -105.19 -29.43
CA LEU A 563 4.08 -106.13 -28.87
C LEU A 563 3.37 -107.31 -28.18
N GLU A 564 2.26 -107.07 -27.49
CA GLU A 564 1.36 -108.11 -26.97
C GLU A 564 0.68 -108.86 -28.12
N SER A 565 0.19 -108.16 -29.14
CA SER A 565 -0.33 -108.76 -30.38
C SER A 565 0.73 -109.55 -31.16
N ALA A 566 2.02 -109.23 -31.01
CA ALA A 566 3.12 -110.03 -31.55
C ALA A 566 3.33 -111.31 -30.74
N LYS A 567 3.50 -111.19 -29.41
CA LYS A 567 3.61 -112.34 -28.48
C LYS A 567 2.44 -113.33 -28.62
N PHE A 568 1.20 -112.83 -28.79
CA PHE A 568 0.03 -113.68 -29.00
C PHE A 568 0.10 -114.46 -30.31
N ARG A 569 0.57 -113.83 -31.41
CA ARG A 569 0.77 -114.51 -32.70
C ARG A 569 1.93 -115.50 -32.66
N GLU A 570 3.00 -115.18 -31.95
CA GLU A 570 4.15 -116.05 -31.71
C GLU A 570 3.74 -117.30 -30.90
N ALA A 571 3.00 -117.14 -29.80
CA ALA A 571 2.44 -118.25 -29.04
C ALA A 571 1.46 -119.11 -29.87
N LEU A 572 0.67 -118.49 -30.76
CA LEU A 572 -0.20 -119.19 -31.70
C LEU A 572 0.59 -119.96 -32.78
N GLN A 573 1.74 -119.44 -33.21
CA GLN A 573 2.65 -120.15 -34.12
C GLN A 573 3.38 -121.30 -33.41
N SER A 574 3.84 -121.13 -32.17
CA SER A 574 4.40 -122.22 -31.35
C SER A 574 3.43 -123.39 -31.28
N ARG A 575 2.18 -123.14 -30.85
CA ARG A 575 1.12 -124.17 -30.78
C ARG A 575 0.90 -124.90 -32.11
N LYS A 576 1.02 -124.21 -33.25
CA LYS A 576 0.93 -124.84 -34.58
C LYS A 576 2.15 -125.68 -34.91
N CYS A 577 3.34 -125.27 -34.50
CA CYS A 577 4.56 -126.08 -34.62
C CYS A 577 4.46 -127.33 -33.74
N ASP A 578 3.98 -127.20 -32.50
CA ASP A 578 3.73 -128.31 -31.57
C ASP A 578 2.70 -129.30 -32.15
N GLU A 579 1.60 -128.79 -32.72
CA GLU A 579 0.57 -129.62 -33.38
C GLU A 579 1.11 -130.35 -34.62
N ILE A 580 1.98 -129.71 -35.41
CA ILE A 580 2.69 -130.33 -36.54
C ILE A 580 3.67 -131.39 -36.03
N HIS A 581 4.40 -131.13 -34.95
CA HIS A 581 5.36 -132.06 -34.36
C HIS A 581 4.66 -133.33 -33.83
N MET A 582 3.52 -133.18 -33.15
CA MET A 582 2.67 -134.30 -32.73
C MET A 582 2.10 -135.10 -33.90
N LYS A 583 1.75 -134.45 -35.02
CA LYS A 583 1.35 -135.13 -36.26
C LYS A 583 2.52 -135.88 -36.92
N LEU A 584 3.73 -135.36 -36.80
CA LEU A 584 4.96 -136.01 -37.26
C LEU A 584 5.29 -137.27 -36.44
N LEU A 585 5.31 -137.19 -35.10
CA LEU A 585 5.49 -138.37 -34.24
C LEU A 585 4.48 -139.47 -34.59
N LYS A 586 3.20 -139.11 -34.72
CA LYS A 586 2.12 -140.06 -35.07
C LYS A 586 2.35 -140.73 -36.43
N LYS A 587 2.97 -140.05 -37.40
CA LYS A 587 3.37 -140.65 -38.69
C LYS A 587 4.65 -141.46 -38.61
N GLU A 588 5.55 -141.14 -37.70
CA GLU A 588 6.73 -141.96 -37.41
C GLU A 588 6.34 -143.31 -36.78
N ASP A 589 5.32 -143.32 -35.90
CA ASP A 589 4.81 -144.54 -35.29
C ASP A 589 3.99 -145.40 -36.27
N GLU A 590 3.21 -144.79 -37.17
CA GLU A 590 2.62 -145.49 -38.33
C GLU A 590 3.70 -146.13 -39.23
N LEU A 591 4.87 -145.50 -39.37
CA LEU A 591 6.02 -146.05 -40.12
C LEU A 591 6.67 -147.24 -39.40
N LYS A 592 6.80 -147.20 -38.07
CA LYS A 592 7.31 -148.32 -37.25
C LYS A 592 6.37 -149.52 -37.30
N GLU A 593 5.06 -149.29 -37.20
CA GLU A 593 4.01 -150.31 -37.39
C GLU A 593 4.10 -150.98 -38.77
N LEU A 594 4.31 -150.21 -39.84
CA LEU A 594 4.50 -150.74 -41.19
C LEU A 594 5.81 -151.51 -41.36
N GLN A 595 6.92 -151.06 -40.76
CA GLN A 595 8.18 -151.82 -40.75
C GLN A 595 8.02 -153.16 -40.03
N TYR A 596 7.36 -153.19 -38.87
CA TYR A 596 7.11 -154.41 -38.10
C TYR A 596 6.30 -155.45 -38.90
N ARG A 597 5.25 -155.00 -39.61
CA ARG A 597 4.48 -155.85 -40.53
C ARG A 597 5.34 -156.39 -41.68
N LEU A 598 6.24 -155.57 -42.24
CA LEU A 598 7.11 -155.97 -43.35
C LEU A 598 8.20 -156.96 -42.92
N THR A 599 8.71 -156.87 -41.68
CA THR A 599 9.60 -157.92 -41.11
C THR A 599 8.87 -159.25 -40.91
N ASN A 600 7.61 -159.24 -40.47
CA ASN A 600 6.83 -160.47 -40.30
C ASN A 600 6.54 -161.15 -41.65
N TYR A 601 6.27 -160.39 -42.72
CA TYR A 601 6.18 -160.95 -44.07
C TYR A 601 7.49 -161.55 -44.58
N LYS A 602 8.65 -160.97 -44.24
CA LYS A 602 9.96 -161.55 -44.61
C LYS A 602 10.28 -162.86 -43.88
N ALA A 603 9.73 -163.09 -42.68
CA ALA A 603 9.92 -164.36 -41.96
C ALA A 603 9.18 -165.54 -42.60
N ALA A 604 7.96 -165.31 -43.12
CA ALA A 604 7.09 -166.38 -43.64
C ALA A 604 7.56 -167.01 -44.97
N VAL A 605 8.38 -166.30 -45.77
CA VAL A 605 8.73 -166.70 -47.15
C VAL A 605 9.82 -167.79 -47.21
N LYS A 606 10.49 -168.12 -46.10
CA LYS A 606 11.73 -168.91 -46.13
C LYS A 606 11.56 -170.45 -46.23
N ASN A 607 10.34 -170.97 -46.12
CA ASN A 607 10.10 -172.41 -45.87
C ASN A 607 9.30 -173.20 -46.95
N ASN A 608 9.08 -172.69 -48.18
CA ASN A 608 8.56 -173.55 -49.26
C ASN A 608 8.78 -173.01 -50.69
N PRO A 609 9.70 -173.57 -51.50
CA PRO A 609 9.99 -173.09 -52.85
C PRO A 609 9.49 -174.03 -53.98
N SER A 610 8.16 -174.18 -54.17
CA SER A 610 7.56 -174.68 -55.45
C SER A 610 6.02 -174.63 -55.51
N LYS A 611 5.46 -173.53 -56.04
CA LYS A 611 4.16 -173.39 -56.78
C LYS A 611 3.97 -171.88 -57.06
N ALA A 612 3.74 -171.36 -58.27
CA ALA A 612 3.11 -171.84 -59.51
C ALA A 612 1.56 -171.76 -59.53
N LEU A 613 1.07 -170.70 -60.20
CA LEU A 613 -0.23 -170.50 -60.86
C LEU A 613 -1.54 -170.27 -60.06
N ARG A 614 -2.25 -169.21 -60.50
CA ARG A 614 -3.72 -168.93 -60.48
C ARG A 614 -4.42 -168.54 -59.16
N LEU A 615 -4.91 -167.28 -59.13
CA LEU A 615 -6.30 -166.78 -58.95
C LEU A 615 -6.21 -165.24 -58.77
N PHE A 616 -6.81 -164.35 -59.58
CA PHE A 616 -8.22 -163.92 -59.67
C PHE A 616 -8.79 -163.32 -58.35
N LYS A 617 -9.53 -162.18 -58.30
CA LYS A 617 -10.17 -161.31 -59.33
C LYS A 617 -10.55 -159.92 -58.75
N THR A 618 -10.88 -158.93 -59.60
CA THR A 618 -11.49 -157.58 -59.31
C THR A 618 -10.61 -156.53 -58.59
N GLY A 619 -10.74 -155.21 -58.81
CA GLY A 619 -11.44 -154.46 -59.89
C GLY A 619 -11.65 -152.94 -59.61
N ARG A 620 -11.71 -152.10 -60.67
CA ARG A 620 -11.92 -150.61 -60.72
C ARG A 620 -10.74 -149.75 -60.19
N VAL A 621 -10.29 -148.63 -60.78
CA VAL A 621 -10.67 -147.73 -61.90
C VAL A 621 -11.82 -146.74 -61.68
N VAL A 622 -11.48 -145.44 -61.65
CA VAL A 622 -12.17 -144.14 -61.98
C VAL A 622 -11.20 -143.04 -61.51
N GLU A 623 -10.74 -142.01 -62.24
CA GLU A 623 -11.31 -141.04 -63.21
C GLU A 623 -11.74 -139.67 -62.62
N VAL A 624 -10.87 -138.67 -62.81
CA VAL A 624 -11.12 -137.34 -63.44
C VAL A 624 -12.33 -136.47 -63.01
N SER A 625 -12.02 -135.30 -62.41
CA SER A 625 -12.80 -134.02 -62.47
C SER A 625 -14.16 -133.95 -61.72
N PRO A 626 -14.95 -132.85 -61.80
CA PRO A 626 -14.62 -131.52 -61.25
C PRO A 626 -15.78 -130.79 -60.50
N ALA A 627 -15.49 -129.61 -59.94
CA ALA A 627 -16.46 -128.52 -59.63
C ALA A 627 -17.48 -128.81 -58.48
N HIS A 628 -18.35 -127.90 -57.98
CA HIS A 628 -18.48 -126.42 -58.07
C HIS A 628 -19.26 -125.85 -56.84
N CYS A 629 -19.64 -124.56 -56.90
CA CYS A 629 -20.53 -123.79 -56.00
C CYS A 629 -19.88 -123.24 -54.70
N ARG A 630 -19.95 -121.94 -54.33
CA ARG A 630 -21.03 -120.88 -54.34
C ARG A 630 -21.91 -120.94 -53.08
N ASP A 631 -22.39 -119.83 -52.50
CA ASP A 631 -22.81 -118.55 -53.12
C ASP A 631 -22.26 -117.23 -52.51
N LEU A 632 -22.76 -116.12 -53.09
CA LEU A 632 -22.43 -114.68 -53.00
C LEU A 632 -23.30 -113.95 -51.92
N PRO A 633 -23.38 -112.60 -51.75
CA PRO A 633 -23.04 -111.50 -52.70
C PRO A 633 -22.46 -110.14 -52.19
N HIS A 634 -21.95 -109.36 -53.18
CA HIS A 634 -21.93 -107.88 -53.33
C HIS A 634 -21.33 -106.98 -52.20
N GLU A 635 -20.83 -105.76 -52.44
CA GLU A 635 -20.87 -104.91 -53.65
C GLU A 635 -19.56 -104.11 -53.89
N SER A 636 -19.50 -103.32 -54.96
CA SER A 636 -18.40 -102.39 -55.32
C SER A 636 -19.00 -101.14 -55.98
N PRO A 637 -18.27 -100.00 -56.10
CA PRO A 637 -17.42 -99.85 -57.30
C PRO A 637 -16.14 -99.02 -57.12
N LEU A 638 -15.36 -98.95 -58.21
CA LEU A 638 -14.11 -98.21 -58.40
C LEU A 638 -14.33 -96.90 -59.21
N LYS A 639 -13.22 -96.15 -59.39
CA LYS A 639 -13.02 -94.97 -60.27
C LYS A 639 -13.41 -93.63 -59.62
N ASN A 640 -12.76 -92.50 -59.92
CA ASN A 640 -11.85 -92.19 -61.04
C ASN A 640 -10.36 -92.05 -60.68
N PHE A 641 -9.53 -92.14 -61.71
CA PHE A 641 -8.09 -91.85 -61.68
C PHE A 641 -7.73 -91.20 -63.02
N GLU A 642 -7.43 -89.90 -63.08
CA GLU A 642 -6.76 -89.33 -64.26
C GLU A 642 -5.98 -88.03 -63.96
N THR A 643 -4.69 -88.08 -64.29
CA THR A 643 -3.79 -87.00 -64.76
C THR A 643 -3.82 -85.59 -64.14
N THR A 644 -2.76 -85.32 -63.36
CA THR A 644 -1.85 -84.15 -63.46
C THR A 644 -2.40 -82.71 -63.45
N LYS A 645 -1.87 -81.87 -62.54
CA LYS A 645 -0.86 -80.80 -62.82
C LYS A 645 -0.95 -79.67 -61.78
N GLY A 646 0.17 -79.38 -61.11
CA GLY A 646 0.26 -78.37 -60.04
C GLY A 646 -0.26 -78.89 -58.68
N GLU A 647 0.12 -78.31 -57.53
CA GLU A 647 1.10 -77.23 -57.30
C GLU A 647 1.98 -77.55 -56.07
N LEU A 648 3.23 -77.13 -56.11
CA LEU A 648 4.13 -77.09 -54.95
C LEU A 648 4.03 -75.69 -54.34
N HIS A 649 3.40 -75.52 -53.16
CA HIS A 649 3.73 -74.50 -52.14
C HIS A 649 2.72 -74.56 -50.97
N ALA A 650 3.17 -74.94 -49.77
CA ALA A 650 2.55 -74.63 -48.44
C ALA A 650 3.28 -75.35 -47.28
N ARG A 651 4.62 -75.25 -47.18
CA ARG A 651 5.35 -75.84 -46.03
C ARG A 651 6.66 -75.13 -45.65
N ARG A 652 6.56 -73.80 -45.55
CA ARG A 652 7.49 -72.95 -44.79
C ARG A 652 6.75 -71.66 -44.40
N ASP A 653 7.44 -70.81 -43.66
CA ASP A 653 7.03 -69.47 -43.24
C ASP A 653 6.08 -69.41 -42.03
N ASN A 654 6.66 -69.67 -40.85
CA ASN A 654 6.35 -68.89 -39.66
C ASN A 654 7.58 -68.84 -38.73
N ALA A 655 8.66 -68.22 -39.22
CA ALA A 655 9.97 -68.15 -38.54
C ALA A 655 10.81 -66.93 -38.98
N ARG A 656 10.17 -65.76 -39.17
CA ARG A 656 10.87 -64.49 -39.51
C ARG A 656 10.05 -63.21 -39.30
N GLU A 657 9.48 -63.02 -38.12
CA GLU A 657 9.08 -61.69 -37.62
C GLU A 657 9.90 -61.31 -36.39
N LEU A 658 11.21 -61.15 -36.64
CA LEU A 658 12.20 -60.55 -35.76
C LEU A 658 13.26 -59.94 -36.69
N LEU A 659 13.69 -58.70 -36.41
CA LEU A 659 14.46 -57.82 -37.30
C LEU A 659 13.66 -57.12 -38.42
N ASP A 660 12.64 -56.33 -38.06
CA ASP A 660 12.45 -55.04 -38.77
C ASP A 660 11.79 -53.95 -37.90
N SER A 661 12.51 -53.50 -36.87
CA SER A 661 12.18 -52.31 -36.07
C SER A 661 13.43 -51.49 -35.69
N THR A 662 14.48 -51.60 -36.50
CA THR A 662 15.72 -50.81 -36.32
C THR A 662 15.52 -49.38 -36.81
N SER A 663 14.88 -48.54 -35.97
CA SER A 663 14.71 -47.11 -36.26
C SER A 663 15.05 -46.24 -35.07
N ILE A 664 15.77 -45.13 -35.34
CA ILE A 664 16.10 -44.04 -34.41
C ILE A 664 16.94 -44.45 -33.19
N HIS A 665 18.25 -44.67 -33.41
CA HIS A 665 19.26 -44.54 -32.35
C HIS A 665 20.25 -43.40 -32.64
N LYS A 666 19.70 -42.18 -32.56
CA LYS A 666 20.32 -40.84 -32.43
C LYS A 666 19.23 -40.02 -31.70
N ILE A 667 19.49 -39.27 -30.64
CA ILE A 667 20.59 -38.34 -30.39
C ILE A 667 21.22 -38.57 -29.00
N CYS A 668 22.52 -38.26 -28.86
CA CYS A 668 23.18 -38.02 -27.58
C CYS A 668 24.06 -36.75 -27.71
N ARG A 669 24.29 -36.02 -26.61
CA ARG A 669 24.75 -34.60 -26.49
C ARG A 669 23.62 -33.58 -26.73
N HIS A 670 23.15 -32.85 -25.73
CA HIS A 670 23.94 -31.85 -25.00
C HIS A 670 23.57 -31.73 -23.52
N SER A 671 24.58 -31.72 -22.65
CA SER A 671 24.46 -31.30 -21.24
C SER A 671 25.78 -30.72 -20.76
N LYS A 672 25.95 -29.38 -20.85
CA LYS A 672 26.89 -28.58 -20.05
C LYS A 672 26.81 -27.08 -20.42
N MET A 673 26.60 -26.26 -19.39
CA MET A 673 26.97 -24.83 -19.30
C MET A 673 26.15 -23.88 -20.23
N THR A 674 25.86 -22.62 -19.87
CA THR A 674 26.30 -21.84 -18.69
C THR A 674 25.24 -20.82 -18.24
N ILE A 675 25.44 -20.31 -17.02
CA ILE A 675 24.79 -19.17 -16.35
C ILE A 675 24.70 -17.92 -17.24
N ASN A 676 23.57 -17.21 -17.12
CA ASN A 676 23.27 -15.76 -17.30
C ASN A 676 21.77 -15.65 -17.66
N ASP A 677 20.92 -14.83 -17.04
CA ASP A 677 21.14 -13.74 -16.07
C ASP A 677 20.38 -13.96 -14.75
#